data_AF-A0A158EI85-F1
#
_entry.id   AF-A0A158EI85-F1
#
_cell.length_a   1.000
_cell.length_b   1.000
_cell.length_c   1.000
_cell.angle_alpha   90.00
_cell.angle_beta   90.00
_cell.angle_gamma   90.00
#
_symmetry.space_group_name_H-M   'P 1'
#
loop_
_entity.id
_entity.type
_entity.pdbx_description
1 polymer ?
#
loop_
_entity_poly.entity_id
_entity_poly.type
_entity_poly.pdbx_seq_one_letter_code
_entity_poly.pdbx_strand_id
1 'polypeptide(L)'
;MSDPQVPDRRQHFILRDTSKPLDYTAHSSGGGEKRAVPDLPRKQHGESLQAQLHALEPIAQASSEIQRQLELQSGLGLQIQFVGQPDVEMAFQSLANDTKKIELLSVYRDGETTYANVFVPDGQLVHFEKYVAEYLDEKKDRNGNARDHKTLLNTISSIRAAEVRALWTDEPALLPANANEPFWWEVWLPVRSSRQAVVEDFKRLAALSGCVVTDVQANFPERTVLLMHGSEHQFSQSVMSLNCVAELRRAKDTAEFFDGMAPVEQREWLDAMLGLVQYPAEDDEVPRICLLDSGVNRGHPLLTPLMSAGDTHTVEPAWGTDDVANHGTGLAGLAAYGDMTEALASALPIPMTHRLESVKLTPGEGANEGDARHHAYLFAEAVSRPEIAAPNRPRVFTSAVSASDYRDRGRPSSWSAAVDRLASDVDGAGEFPRLFVLAAGNTREHHAWTEYPASLSTNLIHDPGQAWNAITVGAFTEKTNTEIATVEAIASEGGLSPFTSTSCTWDSAWPLKPDVVLEGGNVGRDDFGAAGLPSLNLLTTHHRSLERLFTTTNATSAASALAARMAAQLMAAYPQLRPETVRALIVHSAEWTTGMRDMFLPAEGRPTKQEYARLIRHCGWGVPDLERAIWSVGNSLTLVVEDVIHPYAKEKGKGVVTNHMNLHALPWPREELEALQAAKVQMRVTLSYFIEPNPSARGASSKFHYPSHRLRFDVQRPLDASTDDFVARINAAAVSEDNGDPVNPKDPDWYLGDRQRHRGSLHQDVWEGTAADLASRGFIAVYPSSGWWRTRPALERYGLPARYSLLISLRTEQLDVDLYSAIANKVALEI
;
A
#
# COMPACT_ATOMS: atom_id res chain seq x y z
N MET A 1 25.74 -15.05 -16.90
CA MET A 1 26.09 -15.65 -15.60
C MET A 1 25.17 -15.01 -14.60
N SER A 2 24.53 -15.80 -13.72
CA SER A 2 23.54 -15.38 -12.72
C SER A 2 22.45 -14.42 -13.24
N ASP A 3 21.22 -14.94 -13.39
CA ASP A 3 20.03 -14.09 -13.50
C ASP A 3 19.95 -13.11 -12.30
N PRO A 4 19.36 -11.92 -12.48
CA PRO A 4 19.04 -11.04 -11.36
C PRO A 4 18.14 -11.80 -10.39
N GLN A 5 18.46 -11.72 -9.10
CA GLN A 5 17.79 -12.49 -8.07
C GLN A 5 16.35 -11.96 -7.93
N VAL A 6 15.37 -12.76 -8.36
CA VAL A 6 13.95 -12.47 -8.13
C VAL A 6 13.77 -12.26 -6.62
N PRO A 7 13.10 -11.18 -6.16
CA PRO A 7 12.82 -11.00 -4.73
C PRO A 7 12.14 -12.25 -4.19
N ASP A 8 12.50 -12.67 -2.98
CA ASP A 8 12.11 -13.96 -2.37
C ASP A 8 10.62 -13.97 -2.00
N ARG A 9 9.79 -14.03 -3.03
CA ARG A 9 8.32 -14.03 -3.06
C ARG A 9 7.82 -15.40 -2.63
N ARG A 10 7.49 -15.51 -1.34
CA ARG A 10 6.94 -16.72 -0.73
C ARG A 10 5.43 -16.55 -0.56
N GLN A 11 4.68 -17.63 -0.75
CA GLN A 11 3.22 -17.62 -0.54
C GLN A 11 2.89 -17.38 0.95
N HIS A 12 1.73 -16.82 1.26
CA HIS A 12 1.31 -16.67 2.66
C HIS A 12 1.07 -18.04 3.32
N PHE A 13 1.30 -18.13 4.64
CA PHE A 13 0.98 -19.35 5.40
C PHE A 13 -0.53 -19.46 5.61
N ILE A 14 -1.22 -20.18 4.72
CA ILE A 14 -2.65 -20.48 4.85
C ILE A 14 -2.82 -21.65 5.83
N LEU A 15 -3.26 -21.32 7.04
CA LEU A 15 -3.50 -22.25 8.14
C LEU A 15 -5.00 -22.52 8.29
N ARG A 16 -5.36 -23.78 8.61
CA ARG A 16 -6.74 -24.23 8.82
C ARG A 16 -6.82 -25.05 10.10
N ASP A 17 -7.97 -25.01 10.76
CA ASP A 17 -8.29 -25.81 11.95
C ASP A 17 -7.29 -25.67 13.13
N THR A 18 -6.60 -24.50 13.24
CA THR A 18 -5.55 -24.26 14.24
C THR A 18 -6.06 -23.79 15.60
N SER A 19 -7.36 -23.48 15.73
CA SER A 19 -7.92 -23.08 17.02
C SER A 19 -8.14 -24.27 17.95
N LYS A 20 -7.96 -24.01 19.24
CA LYS A 20 -8.44 -24.87 20.33
C LYS A 20 -9.61 -24.14 20.99
N PRO A 21 -10.84 -24.69 20.98
CA PRO A 21 -11.94 -24.11 21.73
C PRO A 21 -11.65 -24.24 23.22
N LEU A 22 -11.63 -23.13 23.95
CA LEU A 22 -11.28 -23.10 25.37
C LEU A 22 -12.34 -22.43 26.24
N ASP A 23 -12.53 -23.05 27.40
CA ASP A 23 -13.10 -22.46 28.60
C ASP A 23 -11.97 -21.75 29.41
N TYR A 24 -12.27 -21.21 30.59
CA TYR A 24 -11.81 -19.86 30.98
C TYR A 24 -11.06 -19.79 32.38
N THR A 25 -9.69 -19.89 32.48
CA THR A 25 -8.86 -19.96 33.76
C THR A 25 -7.34 -19.54 33.63
N ALA A 26 -6.48 -19.39 34.71
CA ALA A 26 -5.29 -18.45 34.86
C ALA A 26 -3.84 -18.90 35.42
N HIS A 27 -2.75 -18.08 35.20
CA HIS A 27 -1.39 -17.91 35.92
C HIS A 27 0.02 -18.01 35.16
N SER A 28 1.25 -17.78 35.73
CA SER A 28 2.48 -17.02 35.18
C SER A 28 3.96 -17.67 34.99
N SER A 29 5.16 -17.20 34.45
CA SER A 29 5.85 -16.02 33.68
C SER A 29 7.35 -16.17 33.07
N GLY A 30 7.73 -15.54 31.89
CA GLY A 30 9.09 -14.98 31.40
C GLY A 30 10.14 -15.81 30.53
N GLY A 31 11.32 -15.37 29.91
CA GLY A 31 11.75 -14.21 29.00
C GLY A 31 13.30 -13.85 28.77
N GLY A 32 13.90 -13.72 27.52
CA GLY A 32 15.20 -12.99 27.11
C GLY A 32 16.37 -13.77 26.35
N GLU A 33 17.47 -13.32 25.64
CA GLU A 33 18.17 -12.07 25.08
C GLU A 33 19.39 -12.35 24.05
N LYS A 34 20.22 -11.36 23.53
CA LYS A 34 21.27 -11.45 22.39
C LYS A 34 22.78 -11.09 22.66
N ARG A 35 23.68 -11.47 21.68
CA ARG A 35 24.99 -10.88 21.19
C ARG A 35 25.23 -11.21 19.67
N ALA A 36 26.19 -10.74 18.81
CA ALA A 36 27.25 -9.67 18.70
C ALA A 36 27.76 -9.51 17.20
N VAL A 37 28.95 -8.91 16.88
CA VAL A 37 29.47 -8.52 15.50
C VAL A 37 30.84 -9.19 15.11
N PRO A 38 31.22 -9.38 13.81
CA PRO A 38 32.39 -10.19 13.33
C PRO A 38 33.78 -9.49 13.13
N ASP A 39 34.79 -10.24 12.64
CA ASP A 39 36.20 -9.79 12.41
C ASP A 39 36.87 -10.39 11.14
N LEU A 40 37.94 -9.76 10.58
CA LEU A 40 38.51 -10.05 9.25
C LEU A 40 40.07 -10.06 9.13
N PRO A 41 40.66 -10.65 8.05
CA PRO A 41 42.12 -10.75 7.80
C PRO A 41 42.83 -9.43 7.43
N ARG A 42 42.92 -8.53 8.41
CA ARG A 42 43.47 -7.16 8.38
C ARG A 42 44.52 -6.83 7.31
N LYS A 43 45.68 -7.50 7.31
CA LYS A 43 46.83 -7.09 6.48
C LYS A 43 46.55 -7.20 4.97
N GLN A 44 46.06 -8.36 4.54
CA GLN A 44 45.74 -8.62 3.12
C GLN A 44 44.65 -7.67 2.60
N HIS A 45 43.69 -7.33 3.47
CA HIS A 45 42.60 -6.43 3.12
C HIS A 45 43.07 -4.98 2.94
N GLY A 46 43.86 -4.45 3.89
CA GLY A 46 44.40 -3.10 3.79
C GLY A 46 45.33 -2.90 2.58
N GLU A 47 46.21 -3.87 2.30
CA GLU A 47 47.10 -3.83 1.13
C GLU A 47 46.30 -3.81 -0.20
N SER A 48 45.14 -4.49 -0.26
CA SER A 48 44.23 -4.47 -1.42
C SER A 48 43.55 -3.11 -1.61
N LEU A 49 42.94 -2.55 -0.55
CA LEU A 49 42.25 -1.26 -0.63
C LEU A 49 43.21 -0.11 -0.96
N GLN A 50 44.46 -0.17 -0.48
CA GLN A 50 45.47 0.83 -0.83
C GLN A 50 45.80 0.79 -2.33
N ALA A 51 46.03 -0.39 -2.92
CA ALA A 51 46.30 -0.52 -4.34
C ALA A 51 45.18 0.03 -5.23
N GLN A 52 43.92 -0.09 -4.80
CA GLN A 52 42.75 0.44 -5.51
C GLN A 52 42.68 1.98 -5.46
N LEU A 53 43.02 2.60 -4.33
CA LEU A 53 43.08 4.07 -4.22
C LEU A 53 44.16 4.68 -5.14
N HIS A 54 45.37 4.09 -5.16
CA HIS A 54 46.45 4.53 -6.04
C HIS A 54 46.08 4.43 -7.55
N ALA A 55 45.22 3.49 -7.92
CA ALA A 55 44.74 3.37 -9.30
C ALA A 55 43.82 4.52 -9.77
N LEU A 56 43.28 5.32 -8.83
CA LEU A 56 42.41 6.47 -9.13
C LEU A 56 43.19 7.79 -9.34
N GLU A 57 44.46 7.86 -8.93
CA GLU A 57 45.29 9.08 -9.08
C GLU A 57 45.33 9.63 -10.53
N PRO A 58 45.54 8.81 -11.59
CA PRO A 58 45.61 9.34 -12.97
C PRO A 58 44.27 9.90 -13.45
N ILE A 59 43.16 9.34 -12.97
CA ILE A 59 41.79 9.75 -13.32
C ILE A 59 41.47 11.10 -12.66
N ALA A 60 41.87 11.29 -11.40
CA ALA A 60 41.76 12.57 -10.70
C ALA A 60 42.58 13.68 -11.40
N GLN A 61 43.82 13.38 -11.78
CA GLN A 61 44.71 14.33 -12.45
C GLN A 61 44.14 14.77 -13.82
N ALA A 62 43.74 13.83 -14.68
CA ALA A 62 43.13 14.14 -15.96
C ALA A 62 41.82 14.96 -15.82
N SER A 63 41.01 14.68 -14.79
CA SER A 63 39.77 15.41 -14.51
C SER A 63 40.04 16.87 -14.12
N SER A 64 41.01 17.12 -13.24
CA SER A 64 41.38 18.48 -12.80
C SER A 64 42.01 19.31 -13.93
N GLU A 65 42.83 18.69 -14.79
CA GLU A 65 43.42 19.35 -15.97
C GLU A 65 42.33 19.86 -16.94
N ILE A 66 41.33 19.03 -17.24
CA ILE A 66 40.22 19.39 -18.14
C ILE A 66 39.29 20.42 -17.51
N GLN A 67 38.94 20.28 -16.22
CA GLN A 67 38.09 21.26 -15.51
C GLN A 67 38.70 22.68 -15.52
N ARG A 68 40.03 22.79 -15.42
CA ARG A 68 40.75 24.08 -15.52
C ARG A 68 40.76 24.67 -16.93
N GLN A 69 40.66 23.86 -17.98
CA GLN A 69 40.58 24.33 -19.37
C GLN A 69 39.19 24.84 -19.78
N LEU A 70 38.14 24.50 -19.02
CA LEU A 70 36.74 24.82 -19.34
C LEU A 70 36.13 25.94 -18.48
N GLU A 71 36.92 26.60 -17.62
CA GLU A 71 36.51 27.73 -16.74
C GLU A 71 35.25 27.45 -15.87
N LEU A 72 34.98 26.19 -15.54
CA LEU A 72 33.84 25.76 -14.73
C LEU A 72 33.91 26.34 -13.30
N GLN A 73 32.76 26.78 -12.77
CA GLN A 73 32.72 27.46 -11.46
C GLN A 73 32.34 26.52 -10.30
N SER A 74 31.74 25.37 -10.56
CA SER A 74 31.62 24.31 -9.55
C SER A 74 32.99 23.66 -9.24
N GLY A 75 33.21 23.28 -7.98
CA GLY A 75 34.55 23.01 -7.43
C GLY A 75 35.22 21.73 -7.95
N LEU A 76 36.56 21.78 -8.08
CA LEU A 76 37.40 20.68 -8.58
C LEU A 76 37.31 19.41 -7.71
N GLY A 77 37.08 18.25 -8.33
CA GLY A 77 37.03 16.95 -7.65
C GLY A 77 36.66 15.76 -8.55
N LEU A 78 36.68 14.57 -7.94
CA LEU A 78 36.40 13.26 -8.55
C LEU A 78 35.30 12.53 -7.74
N GLN A 79 34.36 11.87 -8.41
CA GLN A 79 33.37 11.00 -7.77
C GLN A 79 33.88 9.54 -7.72
N ILE A 80 33.81 8.96 -6.52
CA ILE A 80 34.35 7.63 -6.18
C ILE A 80 33.25 6.81 -5.53
N GLN A 81 33.08 5.56 -5.95
CA GLN A 81 32.17 4.60 -5.34
C GLN A 81 32.93 3.63 -4.44
N PHE A 82 32.51 3.56 -3.17
CA PHE A 82 32.88 2.50 -2.24
C PHE A 82 31.86 1.36 -2.34
N VAL A 83 32.35 0.12 -2.37
CA VAL A 83 31.55 -1.10 -2.44
C VAL A 83 31.68 -1.85 -1.11
N GLY A 84 30.56 -2.29 -0.54
CA GLY A 84 30.51 -2.97 0.74
C GLY A 84 30.98 -4.42 0.68
N GLN A 85 31.22 -5.02 1.85
CA GLN A 85 31.17 -6.47 1.98
C GLN A 85 29.70 -6.93 1.97
N PRO A 86 29.36 -8.11 1.42
CA PRO A 86 28.07 -8.75 1.66
C PRO A 86 27.81 -8.93 3.16
N ASP A 87 26.54 -8.81 3.57
CA ASP A 87 26.04 -9.05 4.93
C ASP A 87 26.75 -8.28 6.07
N VAL A 88 27.36 -7.14 5.76
CA VAL A 88 27.93 -6.23 6.76
C VAL A 88 27.49 -4.80 6.46
N GLU A 89 26.77 -4.18 7.39
CA GLU A 89 26.33 -2.78 7.29
C GLU A 89 27.54 -1.85 7.12
N MET A 90 27.59 -1.11 6.01
CA MET A 90 28.69 -0.20 5.74
C MET A 90 28.62 1.02 6.66
N ALA A 91 29.71 1.38 7.33
CA ALA A 91 29.79 2.57 8.19
C ALA A 91 29.86 3.90 7.40
N PHE A 92 28.97 4.09 6.41
CA PHE A 92 29.01 5.13 5.36
C PHE A 92 29.09 6.56 5.91
N GLN A 93 28.56 6.82 7.11
CA GLN A 93 28.67 8.12 7.79
C GLN A 93 30.13 8.59 8.00
N SER A 94 31.08 7.65 8.02
CA SER A 94 32.52 7.94 8.14
C SER A 94 33.26 8.08 6.80
N LEU A 95 32.53 8.09 5.67
CA LEU A 95 33.06 8.43 4.33
C LEU A 95 32.92 9.92 3.98
N ALA A 96 32.05 10.67 4.68
CA ALA A 96 31.91 12.12 4.53
C ALA A 96 32.89 12.89 5.42
N ASN A 97 33.31 14.09 5.01
CA ASN A 97 34.14 14.98 5.82
C ASN A 97 34.00 16.45 5.40
N ASP A 98 33.09 17.17 6.07
CA ASP A 98 32.77 18.59 5.80
C ASP A 98 34.00 19.50 5.86
N THR A 99 34.92 19.25 6.80
CA THR A 99 36.14 20.05 6.98
C THR A 99 37.10 19.91 5.80
N LYS A 100 37.01 18.80 5.05
CA LYS A 100 37.72 18.54 3.80
C LYS A 100 36.86 18.75 2.55
N LYS A 101 35.57 19.10 2.70
CA LYS A 101 34.54 19.14 1.63
C LYS A 101 34.35 17.82 0.88
N ILE A 102 34.52 16.69 1.57
CA ILE A 102 34.22 15.36 1.01
C ILE A 102 32.76 15.06 1.31
N GLU A 103 31.96 14.85 0.27
CA GLU A 103 30.49 14.82 0.32
C GLU A 103 29.99 13.43 -0.09
N LEU A 104 29.16 12.80 0.75
CA LEU A 104 28.48 11.55 0.42
C LEU A 104 27.25 11.90 -0.43
N LEU A 105 27.28 11.56 -1.72
CA LEU A 105 26.27 11.97 -2.70
C LEU A 105 25.03 11.07 -2.68
N SER A 106 25.24 9.75 -2.62
CA SER A 106 24.17 8.75 -2.54
C SER A 106 24.67 7.43 -1.95
N VAL A 107 23.76 6.71 -1.29
CA VAL A 107 23.97 5.33 -0.82
C VAL A 107 22.79 4.49 -1.33
N TYR A 108 23.09 3.36 -1.94
CA TYR A 108 22.09 2.39 -2.40
C TYR A 108 22.56 0.97 -2.10
N ARG A 109 21.66 -0.02 -2.20
CA ARG A 109 21.97 -1.44 -1.95
C ARG A 109 21.49 -2.26 -3.14
N ASP A 110 22.37 -3.13 -3.65
CA ASP A 110 22.09 -4.05 -4.75
C ASP A 110 22.52 -5.45 -4.29
N GLY A 111 21.53 -6.35 -4.21
CA GLY A 111 21.62 -7.61 -3.47
C GLY A 111 22.10 -7.41 -2.02
N GLU A 112 23.04 -8.25 -1.61
CA GLU A 112 23.68 -8.20 -0.28
C GLU A 112 24.64 -6.99 -0.13
N THR A 113 25.00 -6.30 -1.21
CA THR A 113 26.09 -5.32 -1.25
C THR A 113 25.59 -3.87 -1.17
N THR A 114 26.13 -3.11 -0.21
CA THR A 114 25.90 -1.66 -0.11
C THR A 114 26.90 -0.88 -0.98
N TYR A 115 26.44 0.12 -1.71
CA TYR A 115 27.24 1.01 -2.55
C TYR A 115 27.12 2.46 -2.06
N ALA A 116 28.26 3.14 -1.87
CA ALA A 116 28.30 4.52 -1.38
C ALA A 116 29.10 5.40 -2.36
N ASN A 117 28.42 6.35 -3.00
CA ASN A 117 28.99 7.31 -3.95
C ASN A 117 29.46 8.57 -3.21
N VAL A 118 30.74 8.92 -3.31
CA VAL A 118 31.39 10.00 -2.56
C VAL A 118 32.11 10.95 -3.51
N PHE A 119 31.86 12.25 -3.39
CA PHE A 119 32.64 13.30 -4.04
C PHE A 119 33.90 13.62 -3.23
N VAL A 120 35.06 13.53 -3.87
CA VAL A 120 36.37 13.80 -3.27
C VAL A 120 37.03 14.97 -3.99
N PRO A 121 37.22 16.14 -3.35
CA PRO A 121 37.85 17.30 -3.97
C PRO A 121 39.29 17.04 -4.43
N ASP A 122 39.77 17.90 -5.35
CA ASP A 122 41.15 17.83 -5.87
C ASP A 122 42.19 17.78 -4.72
N GLY A 123 43.14 16.86 -4.84
CA GLY A 123 44.14 16.58 -3.81
C GLY A 123 43.64 15.96 -2.50
N GLN A 124 42.37 15.52 -2.38
CA GLN A 124 41.84 14.92 -1.12
C GLN A 124 41.79 13.38 -1.09
N LEU A 125 42.17 12.67 -2.16
CA LEU A 125 42.36 11.20 -2.17
C LEU A 125 43.20 10.69 -0.98
N VAL A 126 44.25 11.46 -0.64
CA VAL A 126 45.15 11.27 0.51
C VAL A 126 44.43 11.22 1.88
N HIS A 127 43.13 11.54 1.95
CA HIS A 127 42.34 11.28 3.14
C HIS A 127 42.15 9.79 3.41
N PHE A 128 41.82 9.03 2.37
CA PHE A 128 41.45 7.61 2.48
C PHE A 128 42.69 6.72 2.49
N GLU A 129 43.75 7.07 1.74
CA GLU A 129 45.07 6.45 1.87
C GLU A 129 45.54 6.45 3.34
N LYS A 130 45.35 7.57 4.03
CA LYS A 130 45.68 7.70 5.46
C LYS A 130 44.80 6.80 6.34
N TYR A 131 43.52 6.61 6.04
CA TYR A 131 42.68 5.66 6.80
C TYR A 131 43.18 4.23 6.63
N VAL A 132 43.56 3.83 5.42
CA VAL A 132 44.12 2.49 5.14
C VAL A 132 45.49 2.30 5.79
N ALA A 133 46.35 3.32 5.81
CA ALA A 133 47.62 3.28 6.53
C ALA A 133 47.44 3.16 8.06
N GLU A 134 46.56 3.98 8.66
CA GLU A 134 46.26 3.91 10.10
C GLU A 134 45.58 2.58 10.49
N TYR A 135 44.92 1.91 9.54
CA TYR A 135 44.41 0.55 9.66
C TYR A 135 45.51 -0.52 9.57
N LEU A 136 46.48 -0.39 8.66
CA LEU A 136 47.60 -1.34 8.59
C LEU A 136 48.51 -1.26 9.83
N ASP A 137 48.66 -0.07 10.44
CA ASP A 137 49.51 0.18 11.62
C ASP A 137 48.91 -0.23 12.99
N GLU A 138 47.70 -0.81 13.03
CA GLU A 138 46.91 -1.07 14.26
C GLU A 138 46.85 0.13 15.23
N LYS A 139 46.68 1.34 14.69
CA LYS A 139 46.81 2.58 15.45
C LYS A 139 45.87 2.64 16.66
N LYS A 140 46.44 2.87 17.85
CA LYS A 140 45.72 3.00 19.14
C LYS A 140 45.86 4.40 19.72
N ASP A 141 44.89 4.82 20.54
CA ASP A 141 44.95 6.08 21.28
C ASP A 141 45.73 5.96 22.59
N ARG A 142 45.88 7.08 23.31
CA ARG A 142 46.63 7.14 24.58
C ARG A 142 46.02 6.30 25.72
N ASN A 143 44.78 5.85 25.56
CA ASN A 143 44.05 5.04 26.53
C ASN A 143 44.00 3.55 26.10
N GLY A 144 44.59 3.20 24.95
CA GLY A 144 44.63 1.85 24.40
C GLY A 144 43.46 1.50 23.47
N ASN A 145 42.53 2.43 23.20
CA ASN A 145 41.42 2.17 22.28
C ASN A 145 41.90 2.13 20.82
N ALA A 146 41.26 1.32 19.99
CA ALA A 146 41.49 1.33 18.55
C ALA A 146 41.10 2.69 17.93
N ARG A 147 41.99 3.27 17.13
CA ARG A 147 41.79 4.47 16.30
C ARG A 147 42.40 4.23 14.92
N ASP A 148 41.96 3.12 14.35
CA ASP A 148 42.54 2.41 13.22
C ASP A 148 41.50 2.17 12.11
N HIS A 149 40.34 2.84 12.19
CA HIS A 149 39.23 2.78 11.23
C HIS A 149 38.70 1.36 10.93
N LYS A 150 38.95 0.39 11.83
CA LYS A 150 38.56 -1.02 11.65
C LYS A 150 37.07 -1.21 11.35
N THR A 151 36.20 -0.49 12.05
CA THR A 151 34.73 -0.54 11.89
C THR A 151 34.24 0.01 10.54
N LEU A 152 35.07 0.74 9.80
CA LEU A 152 34.77 1.17 8.42
C LEU A 152 35.42 0.21 7.41
N LEU A 153 36.72 -0.04 7.55
CA LEU A 153 37.47 -0.74 6.49
C LEU A 153 37.15 -2.24 6.44
N ASN A 154 36.74 -2.86 7.56
CA ASN A 154 36.19 -4.22 7.54
C ASN A 154 34.83 -4.32 6.82
N THR A 155 34.13 -3.21 6.53
CA THR A 155 32.81 -3.21 5.88
C THR A 155 32.88 -2.86 4.38
N ILE A 156 34.08 -2.59 3.85
CA ILE A 156 34.34 -2.23 2.45
C ILE A 156 35.02 -3.42 1.77
N SER A 157 34.65 -3.72 0.52
CA SER A 157 35.28 -4.75 -0.33
C SER A 157 36.12 -4.15 -1.46
N SER A 158 35.68 -3.04 -2.07
CA SER A 158 36.42 -2.38 -3.15
C SER A 158 36.06 -0.89 -3.32
N ILE A 159 36.87 -0.18 -4.13
CA ILE A 159 36.78 1.26 -4.39
C ILE A 159 37.01 1.49 -5.89
N ARG A 160 36.11 2.22 -6.56
CA ARG A 160 36.13 2.45 -8.03
C ARG A 160 35.57 3.82 -8.44
N ALA A 161 35.67 4.19 -9.72
CA ALA A 161 34.98 5.37 -10.27
C ALA A 161 33.49 5.08 -10.59
N ALA A 162 32.68 6.12 -10.79
CA ALA A 162 31.25 6.00 -11.12
C ALA A 162 30.96 6.02 -12.63
N GLU A 163 29.86 5.37 -13.04
CA GLU A 163 29.38 5.28 -14.42
C GLU A 163 27.90 5.68 -14.51
N VAL A 164 27.36 5.95 -15.72
CA VAL A 164 25.97 6.42 -15.94
C VAL A 164 24.93 5.56 -15.21
N ARG A 165 25.10 4.24 -15.25
CA ARG A 165 24.17 3.26 -14.64
C ARG A 165 24.21 3.24 -13.11
N ALA A 166 25.20 3.87 -12.48
CA ALA A 166 25.27 4.09 -11.04
C ALA A 166 24.64 5.44 -10.60
N LEU A 167 24.07 6.20 -11.54
CA LEU A 167 23.27 7.42 -11.30
C LEU A 167 21.78 7.22 -11.61
N TRP A 168 21.39 6.10 -12.25
CA TRP A 168 19.98 5.75 -12.48
C TRP A 168 19.34 5.30 -11.15
N THR A 169 18.27 5.96 -10.72
CA THR A 169 17.54 5.66 -9.47
C THR A 169 16.09 5.21 -9.68
N ASP A 170 15.74 4.95 -10.93
CA ASP A 170 14.44 4.44 -11.37
C ASP A 170 14.53 2.92 -11.69
N GLU A 171 13.42 2.28 -12.08
CA GLU A 171 13.47 0.85 -12.41
C GLU A 171 14.48 0.59 -13.56
N PRO A 172 15.40 -0.39 -13.47
CA PRO A 172 16.40 -0.64 -14.50
C PRO A 172 15.84 -1.00 -15.88
N ALA A 173 14.58 -1.46 -15.95
CA ALA A 173 13.88 -1.76 -17.20
C ALA A 173 13.36 -0.51 -17.95
N LEU A 174 13.25 0.64 -17.27
CA LEU A 174 12.75 1.89 -17.86
C LEU A 174 13.82 2.67 -18.65
N LEU A 175 15.11 2.37 -18.40
CA LEU A 175 16.24 2.85 -19.17
C LEU A 175 16.30 2.09 -20.52
N PRO A 176 16.22 2.77 -21.69
CA PRO A 176 16.20 2.08 -22.98
C PRO A 176 17.40 1.15 -23.21
N ALA A 177 17.14 -0.08 -23.63
CA ALA A 177 18.18 -1.07 -23.94
C ALA A 177 19.06 -0.66 -25.14
N ASN A 178 18.58 0.28 -25.97
CA ASN A 178 19.36 0.92 -27.02
C ASN A 178 19.86 2.29 -26.53
N ALA A 179 21.15 2.39 -26.21
CA ALA A 179 21.77 3.63 -25.73
C ALA A 179 21.66 4.83 -26.70
N ASN A 180 21.26 4.64 -27.97
CA ASN A 180 21.04 5.73 -28.94
C ASN A 180 19.59 6.22 -28.99
N GLU A 181 18.67 5.60 -28.27
CA GLU A 181 17.25 5.97 -28.20
C GLU A 181 17.07 7.25 -27.36
N PRO A 182 16.54 8.35 -27.92
CA PRO A 182 16.32 9.57 -27.17
C PRO A 182 14.99 9.50 -26.41
N PHE A 183 15.00 9.91 -25.15
CA PHE A 183 13.81 9.99 -24.30
C PHE A 183 13.89 11.19 -23.34
N TRP A 184 12.82 11.43 -22.58
CA TRP A 184 12.79 12.43 -21.52
C TRP A 184 13.30 11.86 -20.20
N TRP A 185 14.38 12.45 -19.70
CA TRP A 185 15.00 12.19 -18.41
C TRP A 185 14.47 13.19 -17.39
N GLU A 186 14.17 12.71 -16.19
CA GLU A 186 14.14 13.54 -14.99
C GLU A 186 15.55 13.58 -14.40
N VAL A 187 16.13 14.78 -14.29
CA VAL A 187 17.53 14.99 -13.88
C VAL A 187 17.58 15.74 -12.57
N TRP A 188 18.10 15.09 -11.53
CA TRP A 188 18.21 15.63 -10.18
C TRP A 188 19.60 16.21 -9.94
N LEU A 189 19.71 17.54 -9.83
CA LEU A 189 20.95 18.25 -9.53
C LEU A 189 21.09 18.53 -8.01
N PRO A 190 22.29 18.40 -7.42
CA PRO A 190 22.56 18.85 -6.06
C PRO A 190 22.64 20.39 -5.99
N VAL A 191 22.22 20.98 -4.88
CA VAL A 191 22.22 22.45 -4.71
C VAL A 191 23.64 23.04 -4.58
N ARG A 192 24.59 22.28 -4.01
CA ARG A 192 25.98 22.69 -3.71
C ARG A 192 26.02 24.09 -3.04
N SER A 193 27.03 24.90 -3.35
CA SER A 193 27.17 26.27 -2.81
C SER A 193 26.33 27.34 -3.52
N SER A 194 25.68 27.01 -4.64
CA SER A 194 24.79 27.90 -5.38
C SER A 194 23.94 27.10 -6.38
N ARG A 195 22.64 26.97 -6.10
CA ARG A 195 21.67 26.27 -6.98
C ARG A 195 21.78 26.74 -8.43
N GLN A 196 21.77 28.06 -8.63
CA GLN A 196 21.74 28.67 -9.94
C GLN A 196 23.00 28.33 -10.77
N ALA A 197 24.17 28.30 -10.12
CA ALA A 197 25.42 27.94 -10.80
C ALA A 197 25.42 26.48 -11.26
N VAL A 198 24.90 25.54 -10.46
CA VAL A 198 24.81 24.11 -10.85
C VAL A 198 23.84 23.92 -12.02
N VAL A 199 22.69 24.61 -12.02
CA VAL A 199 21.73 24.59 -13.15
C VAL A 199 22.35 25.15 -14.43
N GLU A 200 23.09 26.27 -14.34
CA GLU A 200 23.71 26.89 -15.52
C GLU A 200 24.91 26.09 -16.05
N ASP A 201 25.78 25.56 -15.18
CA ASP A 201 26.86 24.65 -15.58
C ASP A 201 26.28 23.39 -16.25
N PHE A 202 25.24 22.77 -15.66
CA PHE A 202 24.57 21.60 -16.23
C PHE A 202 23.95 21.88 -17.60
N LYS A 203 23.20 22.99 -17.75
CA LYS A 203 22.59 23.36 -19.05
C LYS A 203 23.62 23.54 -20.15
N ARG A 204 24.80 24.11 -19.85
CA ARG A 204 25.92 24.23 -20.81
C ARG A 204 26.48 22.86 -21.19
N LEU A 205 26.72 21.99 -20.21
CA LEU A 205 27.30 20.66 -20.43
C LEU A 205 26.34 19.73 -21.20
N ALA A 206 25.04 19.76 -20.90
CA ALA A 206 24.01 19.04 -21.64
C ALA A 206 23.92 19.52 -23.09
N ALA A 207 23.92 20.83 -23.34
CA ALA A 207 23.89 21.40 -24.68
C ALA A 207 25.14 21.05 -25.52
N LEU A 208 26.33 21.03 -24.90
CA LEU A 208 27.57 20.55 -25.55
C LEU A 208 27.51 19.05 -25.89
N SER A 209 26.70 18.27 -25.16
CA SER A 209 26.45 16.84 -25.40
C SER A 209 25.31 16.58 -26.41
N GLY A 210 24.70 17.64 -26.95
CA GLY A 210 23.57 17.55 -27.88
C GLY A 210 22.21 17.22 -27.21
N CYS A 211 22.13 17.28 -25.89
CA CYS A 211 20.88 17.11 -25.14
C CYS A 211 20.16 18.47 -24.97
N VAL A 212 18.82 18.45 -24.91
CA VAL A 212 17.98 19.64 -24.73
C VAL A 212 17.44 19.66 -23.30
N VAL A 213 17.58 20.75 -22.56
CA VAL A 213 17.12 20.88 -21.16
C VAL A 213 16.02 21.93 -21.05
N THR A 214 14.98 21.69 -20.25
CA THR A 214 13.87 22.63 -20.05
C THR A 214 14.26 23.88 -19.25
N ASP A 215 13.49 24.96 -19.45
CA ASP A 215 13.57 26.16 -18.60
C ASP A 215 12.69 26.09 -17.34
N VAL A 216 11.77 25.13 -17.27
CA VAL A 216 11.06 24.75 -16.04
C VAL A 216 11.99 23.92 -15.14
N GLN A 217 11.98 24.21 -13.83
CA GLN A 217 12.72 23.46 -12.81
C GLN A 217 11.89 23.35 -11.51
N ALA A 218 11.96 22.21 -10.83
CA ALA A 218 11.40 22.03 -9.48
C ALA A 218 12.50 22.23 -8.41
N ASN A 219 12.16 22.92 -7.31
CA ASN A 219 13.11 23.41 -6.31
C ASN A 219 12.85 22.78 -4.92
N PHE A 220 13.55 21.70 -4.59
CA PHE A 220 13.51 21.06 -3.27
C PHE A 220 14.57 21.66 -2.33
N PRO A 221 14.57 21.37 -1.01
CA PRO A 221 15.59 21.92 -0.10
C PRO A 221 17.03 21.60 -0.53
N GLU A 222 17.32 20.35 -0.89
CA GLU A 222 18.68 19.88 -1.22
C GLU A 222 18.89 19.50 -2.69
N ARG A 223 17.84 19.56 -3.51
CA ARG A 223 17.85 19.14 -4.93
C ARG A 223 17.17 20.17 -5.83
N THR A 224 17.53 20.14 -7.11
CA THR A 224 16.85 20.88 -8.17
C THR A 224 16.59 19.93 -9.32
N VAL A 225 15.34 19.79 -9.76
CA VAL A 225 14.97 18.82 -10.80
C VAL A 225 14.68 19.56 -12.10
N LEU A 226 15.20 19.01 -13.20
CA LEU A 226 15.04 19.50 -14.57
C LEU A 226 14.58 18.35 -15.46
N LEU A 227 13.88 18.66 -16.55
CA LEU A 227 13.66 17.69 -17.63
C LEU A 227 14.71 17.89 -18.73
N MET A 228 15.22 16.78 -19.26
CA MET A 228 16.20 16.75 -20.35
C MET A 228 15.77 15.75 -21.42
N HIS A 229 15.91 16.08 -22.70
CA HIS A 229 15.69 15.17 -23.82
C HIS A 229 17.03 14.81 -24.49
N GLY A 230 17.28 13.51 -24.65
CA GLY A 230 18.49 12.96 -25.28
C GLY A 230 18.61 11.45 -25.04
N SER A 231 19.65 10.81 -25.59
CA SER A 231 19.92 9.37 -25.38
C SER A 231 21.05 9.10 -24.37
N GLU A 232 21.16 7.85 -23.85
CA GLU A 232 22.22 7.44 -22.92
C GLU A 232 23.61 7.74 -23.50
N HIS A 233 23.80 7.44 -24.80
CA HIS A 233 25.02 7.68 -25.54
C HIS A 233 25.33 9.17 -25.69
N GLN A 234 24.35 10.03 -25.99
CA GLN A 234 24.55 11.48 -26.01
C GLN A 234 24.99 11.99 -24.65
N PHE A 235 24.25 11.63 -23.59
CA PHE A 235 24.54 12.11 -22.24
C PHE A 235 25.89 11.60 -21.71
N SER A 236 26.29 10.37 -22.05
CA SER A 236 27.57 9.77 -21.64
C SER A 236 28.81 10.40 -22.27
N GLN A 237 28.67 11.17 -23.36
CA GLN A 237 29.84 11.78 -24.05
C GLN A 237 30.57 12.81 -23.19
N SER A 238 29.94 13.30 -22.12
CA SER A 238 30.52 14.24 -21.18
C SER A 238 30.49 13.66 -19.75
N VAL A 239 31.65 13.16 -19.30
CA VAL A 239 31.88 12.77 -17.89
C VAL A 239 31.59 13.94 -16.94
N MET A 240 31.74 15.18 -17.40
CA MET A 240 31.42 16.37 -16.61
C MET A 240 29.91 16.60 -16.47
N SER A 241 29.09 16.18 -17.44
CA SER A 241 27.62 16.18 -17.31
C SER A 241 27.17 15.23 -16.20
N LEU A 242 27.81 14.06 -16.10
CA LEU A 242 27.57 13.09 -15.02
C LEU A 242 27.99 13.65 -13.65
N ASN A 243 29.15 14.30 -13.56
CA ASN A 243 29.65 14.95 -12.33
C ASN A 243 28.78 16.14 -11.84
N CYS A 244 27.77 16.58 -12.61
CA CYS A 244 26.79 17.59 -12.21
C CYS A 244 25.49 16.99 -11.65
N VAL A 245 25.25 15.68 -11.81
CA VAL A 245 23.98 15.01 -11.47
C VAL A 245 24.11 14.19 -10.20
N ALA A 246 23.08 14.20 -9.37
CA ALA A 246 22.93 13.30 -8.24
C ALA A 246 22.15 12.03 -8.62
N GLU A 247 21.06 12.18 -9.38
CA GLU A 247 20.16 11.08 -9.77
C GLU A 247 19.54 11.30 -11.16
N LEU A 248 19.22 10.21 -11.86
CA LEU A 248 18.55 10.14 -13.15
C LEU A 248 17.35 9.21 -13.07
N ARG A 249 16.21 9.61 -13.65
CA ARG A 249 15.00 8.78 -13.79
C ARG A 249 14.34 9.01 -15.15
N ARG A 250 13.33 8.20 -15.50
CA ARG A 250 12.48 8.45 -16.67
C ARG A 250 11.44 9.52 -16.30
N ALA A 251 11.20 10.48 -17.20
CA ALA A 251 10.09 11.41 -17.01
C ALA A 251 8.75 10.66 -17.11
N LYS A 252 7.83 10.91 -16.18
CA LYS A 252 6.49 10.33 -16.22
C LYS A 252 5.60 11.06 -17.24
N ASP A 253 5.08 10.34 -18.22
CA ASP A 253 3.95 10.79 -19.03
C ASP A 253 2.70 10.95 -18.14
N THR A 254 1.84 11.94 -18.40
CA THR A 254 0.54 12.04 -17.70
C THR A 254 -0.61 11.55 -18.57
N ALA A 255 -1.79 11.41 -17.95
CA ALA A 255 -3.00 11.06 -18.68
C ALA A 255 -3.40 12.13 -19.72
N GLU A 256 -2.97 13.40 -19.58
CA GLU A 256 -3.31 14.48 -20.52
C GLU A 256 -2.70 14.26 -21.91
N PHE A 257 -1.49 13.69 -21.97
CA PHE A 257 -0.84 13.30 -23.22
C PHE A 257 -1.71 12.36 -24.06
N PHE A 258 -2.21 11.27 -23.46
CA PHE A 258 -3.06 10.29 -24.14
C PHE A 258 -4.52 10.76 -24.31
N ASP A 259 -5.05 11.56 -23.37
CA ASP A 259 -6.38 12.15 -23.46
C ASP A 259 -6.48 13.15 -24.64
N GLY A 260 -5.46 14.00 -24.82
CA GLY A 260 -5.39 15.03 -25.85
C GLY A 260 -5.07 14.56 -27.28
N MET A 261 -4.59 13.32 -27.46
CA MET A 261 -4.24 12.74 -28.77
C MET A 261 -5.40 12.73 -29.79
N ALA A 262 -5.04 12.79 -31.07
CA ALA A 262 -5.98 12.50 -32.15
C ALA A 262 -6.42 11.02 -32.10
N PRO A 263 -7.67 10.68 -32.49
CA PRO A 263 -8.16 9.28 -32.47
C PRO A 263 -7.36 8.29 -33.33
N VAL A 264 -6.53 8.77 -34.27
CA VAL A 264 -5.60 7.94 -35.05
C VAL A 264 -4.35 7.60 -34.23
N GLU A 265 -3.79 8.56 -33.49
CA GLU A 265 -2.65 8.33 -32.61
C GLU A 265 -3.05 7.40 -31.46
N GLN A 266 -4.21 7.64 -30.85
CA GLN A 266 -4.78 6.71 -29.84
C GLN A 266 -4.97 5.28 -30.38
N ARG A 267 -5.22 5.10 -31.69
CA ARG A 267 -5.33 3.77 -32.31
C ARG A 267 -3.97 3.06 -32.36
N GLU A 268 -2.90 3.77 -32.67
CA GLU A 268 -1.55 3.19 -32.73
C GLU A 268 -1.08 2.72 -31.35
N TRP A 269 -1.30 3.53 -30.30
CA TRP A 269 -1.05 3.13 -28.91
C TRP A 269 -1.94 1.97 -28.44
N LEU A 270 -3.23 1.98 -28.79
CA LEU A 270 -4.17 0.90 -28.49
C LEU A 270 -3.74 -0.42 -29.14
N ASP A 271 -3.41 -0.41 -30.43
CA ASP A 271 -3.06 -1.62 -31.18
C ASP A 271 -1.68 -2.16 -30.72
N ALA A 272 -0.76 -1.30 -30.26
CA ALA A 272 0.47 -1.71 -29.57
C ALA A 272 0.18 -2.38 -28.21
N MET A 273 -0.64 -1.76 -27.35
CA MET A 273 -1.06 -2.30 -26.06
C MET A 273 -1.76 -3.67 -26.21
N LEU A 274 -2.66 -3.80 -27.20
CA LEU A 274 -3.34 -5.06 -27.52
C LEU A 274 -2.36 -6.20 -27.91
N GLY A 275 -1.16 -5.87 -28.40
CA GLY A 275 -0.09 -6.84 -28.65
C GLY A 275 0.64 -7.32 -27.38
N LEU A 276 0.47 -6.63 -26.24
CA LEU A 276 1.12 -6.93 -24.96
C LEU A 276 0.17 -7.62 -23.96
N VAL A 277 -1.15 -7.46 -24.09
CA VAL A 277 -2.13 -8.02 -23.15
C VAL A 277 -2.24 -9.55 -23.27
N GLN A 278 -2.04 -10.23 -22.14
CA GLN A 278 -2.24 -11.67 -22.00
C GLN A 278 -3.58 -11.91 -21.31
N TYR A 279 -4.62 -12.23 -22.09
CA TYR A 279 -5.97 -12.47 -21.60
C TYR A 279 -6.12 -13.82 -20.88
N PRO A 280 -6.91 -13.89 -19.79
CA PRO A 280 -7.20 -15.15 -19.13
C PRO A 280 -8.23 -15.97 -19.92
N ALA A 281 -8.29 -17.27 -19.64
CA ALA A 281 -9.22 -18.20 -20.26
C ALA A 281 -10.69 -17.76 -20.15
N GLU A 282 -11.49 -18.10 -21.16
CA GLU A 282 -12.94 -17.86 -21.16
C GLU A 282 -13.68 -19.05 -20.52
N ASP A 283 -13.40 -19.28 -19.25
CA ASP A 283 -14.10 -20.24 -18.40
C ASP A 283 -14.77 -19.55 -17.19
N ASP A 284 -15.46 -20.33 -16.37
CA ASP A 284 -16.22 -19.84 -15.21
C ASP A 284 -15.42 -19.88 -13.89
N GLU A 285 -14.20 -20.41 -13.87
CA GLU A 285 -13.33 -20.45 -12.69
C GLU A 285 -12.52 -19.14 -12.55
N VAL A 286 -12.19 -18.47 -13.65
CA VAL A 286 -11.53 -17.15 -13.67
C VAL A 286 -12.40 -16.10 -12.95
N PRO A 287 -11.87 -15.35 -11.97
CA PRO A 287 -12.63 -14.32 -11.24
C PRO A 287 -13.26 -13.26 -12.15
N ARG A 288 -14.48 -12.82 -11.77
CA ARG A 288 -15.21 -11.72 -12.41
C ARG A 288 -15.27 -10.49 -11.51
N ILE A 289 -14.98 -9.32 -12.07
CA ILE A 289 -15.39 -8.04 -11.49
C ILE A 289 -16.76 -7.68 -12.06
N CYS A 290 -17.79 -7.66 -11.23
CA CYS A 290 -19.14 -7.27 -11.63
C CYS A 290 -19.37 -5.77 -11.31
N LEU A 291 -19.39 -4.92 -12.34
CA LEU A 291 -19.63 -3.48 -12.22
C LEU A 291 -21.12 -3.16 -12.17
N LEU A 292 -21.61 -2.68 -11.02
CA LEU A 292 -22.99 -2.27 -10.78
C LEU A 292 -23.12 -0.75 -11.01
N ASP A 293 -23.33 -0.33 -12.26
CA ASP A 293 -23.09 1.06 -12.68
C ASP A 293 -24.01 1.51 -13.86
N SER A 294 -23.58 2.45 -14.72
CA SER A 294 -24.37 2.99 -15.86
C SER A 294 -24.46 2.06 -17.09
N GLY A 295 -23.95 0.84 -17.00
CA GLY A 295 -23.73 -0.09 -18.11
C GLY A 295 -22.27 -0.09 -18.60
N VAL A 296 -21.94 -0.90 -19.60
CA VAL A 296 -20.58 -0.93 -20.20
C VAL A 296 -20.66 -1.13 -21.71
N ASN A 297 -19.97 -0.28 -22.47
CA ASN A 297 -19.87 -0.41 -23.93
C ASN A 297 -18.81 -1.46 -24.32
N ARG A 298 -19.22 -2.73 -24.19
CA ARG A 298 -18.45 -3.95 -24.49
C ARG A 298 -17.68 -3.92 -25.82
N GLY A 299 -18.18 -3.18 -26.81
CA GLY A 299 -17.56 -2.97 -28.13
C GLY A 299 -16.32 -2.04 -28.12
N HIS A 300 -15.84 -1.59 -26.97
CA HIS A 300 -14.51 -1.00 -26.85
C HIS A 300 -13.43 -2.10 -27.06
N PRO A 301 -12.40 -1.90 -27.92
CA PRO A 301 -11.45 -2.97 -28.27
C PRO A 301 -10.74 -3.62 -27.07
N LEU A 302 -10.37 -2.85 -26.05
CA LEU A 302 -9.76 -3.37 -24.81
C LEU A 302 -10.74 -4.14 -23.89
N LEU A 303 -12.06 -3.98 -24.07
CA LEU A 303 -13.08 -4.61 -23.22
C LEU A 303 -13.73 -5.84 -23.90
N THR A 304 -13.79 -5.86 -25.24
CA THR A 304 -14.36 -6.97 -26.02
C THR A 304 -13.76 -8.36 -25.67
N PRO A 305 -12.44 -8.53 -25.42
CA PRO A 305 -11.86 -9.82 -25.06
C PRO A 305 -12.10 -10.25 -23.61
N LEU A 306 -12.46 -9.31 -22.72
CA LEU A 306 -12.66 -9.51 -21.28
C LEU A 306 -14.13 -9.76 -20.90
N MET A 307 -15.06 -9.62 -21.84
CA MET A 307 -16.51 -9.69 -21.63
C MET A 307 -17.22 -10.37 -22.79
N SER A 308 -17.94 -11.46 -22.53
CA SER A 308 -18.89 -12.04 -23.48
C SER A 308 -20.18 -11.21 -23.56
N ALA A 309 -21.04 -11.49 -24.54
CA ALA A 309 -22.36 -10.85 -24.63
C ALA A 309 -23.35 -11.33 -23.54
N GLY A 310 -23.02 -12.42 -22.82
CA GLY A 310 -23.80 -12.88 -21.66
C GLY A 310 -23.45 -12.13 -20.37
N ASP A 311 -22.32 -11.42 -20.34
CA ASP A 311 -21.75 -10.79 -19.14
C ASP A 311 -22.23 -9.33 -18.95
N THR A 312 -23.22 -8.89 -19.73
CA THR A 312 -23.81 -7.55 -19.66
C THR A 312 -25.32 -7.65 -19.38
N HIS A 313 -25.74 -7.09 -18.24
CA HIS A 313 -27.11 -7.17 -17.72
C HIS A 313 -27.68 -5.77 -17.41
N THR A 314 -28.96 -5.74 -17.01
CA THR A 314 -29.64 -4.54 -16.49
C THR A 314 -30.71 -4.94 -15.48
N VAL A 315 -30.99 -4.06 -14.52
CA VAL A 315 -32.14 -4.22 -13.59
C VAL A 315 -33.48 -3.91 -14.28
N GLU A 316 -33.47 -3.02 -15.28
CA GLU A 316 -34.63 -2.58 -16.05
C GLU A 316 -34.34 -2.74 -17.56
N PRO A 317 -34.95 -3.74 -18.24
CA PRO A 317 -34.76 -4.00 -19.67
C PRO A 317 -34.95 -2.78 -20.59
N ALA A 318 -35.79 -1.81 -20.22
CA ALA A 318 -36.01 -0.60 -20.99
C ALA A 318 -34.80 0.36 -21.03
N TRP A 319 -33.78 0.17 -20.19
CA TRP A 319 -32.56 1.01 -20.17
C TRP A 319 -31.44 0.50 -21.07
N GLY A 320 -31.58 -0.67 -21.71
CA GLY A 320 -30.47 -1.35 -22.38
C GLY A 320 -29.41 -1.84 -21.38
N THR A 321 -28.20 -2.13 -21.87
CA THR A 321 -27.01 -2.51 -21.05
C THR A 321 -25.77 -1.68 -21.39
N ASP A 322 -25.91 -0.82 -22.39
CA ASP A 322 -24.93 0.14 -22.90
C ASP A 322 -24.77 1.33 -21.95
N ASP A 323 -23.58 1.93 -21.99
CA ASP A 323 -23.23 3.12 -21.24
C ASP A 323 -23.38 4.37 -22.11
N VAL A 324 -24.11 5.36 -21.59
CA VAL A 324 -24.34 6.66 -22.23
C VAL A 324 -23.70 7.82 -21.46
N ALA A 325 -23.06 7.54 -20.32
CA ALA A 325 -22.53 8.53 -19.38
C ALA A 325 -21.00 8.45 -19.21
N ASN A 326 -20.34 7.46 -19.82
CA ASN A 326 -18.90 7.16 -19.70
C ASN A 326 -18.44 6.69 -18.31
N HIS A 327 -19.32 6.67 -17.30
CA HIS A 327 -18.97 6.27 -15.93
C HIS A 327 -18.66 4.77 -15.89
N GLY A 328 -19.62 3.89 -16.19
CA GLY A 328 -19.42 2.45 -16.15
C GLY A 328 -18.36 1.93 -17.13
N THR A 329 -18.26 2.48 -18.34
CA THR A 329 -17.18 2.08 -19.28
C THR A 329 -15.81 2.60 -18.83
N GLY A 330 -15.75 3.81 -18.27
CA GLY A 330 -14.52 4.35 -17.68
C GLY A 330 -14.05 3.56 -16.45
N LEU A 331 -14.97 3.04 -15.63
CA LEU A 331 -14.62 2.16 -14.52
C LEU A 331 -14.27 0.74 -14.98
N ALA A 332 -14.86 0.24 -16.08
CA ALA A 332 -14.48 -1.06 -16.66
C ALA A 332 -13.02 -1.06 -17.17
N GLY A 333 -12.56 0.03 -17.78
CA GLY A 333 -11.16 0.20 -18.18
C GLY A 333 -10.19 0.13 -17.00
N LEU A 334 -10.45 0.90 -15.92
CA LEU A 334 -9.63 0.86 -14.70
C LEU A 334 -9.70 -0.50 -13.99
N ALA A 335 -10.89 -1.12 -13.93
CA ALA A 335 -11.09 -2.43 -13.30
C ALA A 335 -10.33 -3.56 -14.02
N ALA A 336 -10.11 -3.44 -15.33
CA ALA A 336 -9.21 -4.33 -16.07
C ALA A 336 -7.74 -3.93 -15.86
N TYR A 337 -7.35 -2.75 -16.33
CA TYR A 337 -5.96 -2.44 -16.62
C TYR A 337 -5.24 -1.68 -15.50
N GLY A 338 -5.95 -0.99 -14.60
CA GLY A 338 -5.38 0.04 -13.73
C GLY A 338 -5.44 1.42 -14.43
N ASP A 339 -4.68 2.40 -13.94
CA ASP A 339 -4.43 3.62 -14.72
C ASP A 339 -3.64 3.23 -15.98
N MET A 340 -4.23 3.47 -17.16
CA MET A 340 -3.64 3.03 -18.42
C MET A 340 -2.42 3.86 -18.84
N THR A 341 -2.11 4.97 -18.16
CA THR A 341 -0.98 5.85 -18.49
C THR A 341 0.35 5.06 -18.51
N GLU A 342 0.64 4.31 -17.45
CA GLU A 342 1.85 3.48 -17.35
C GLU A 342 1.80 2.27 -18.30
N ALA A 343 0.62 1.69 -18.49
CA ALA A 343 0.42 0.52 -19.35
C ALA A 343 0.56 0.83 -20.84
N LEU A 344 0.27 2.07 -21.27
CA LEU A 344 0.51 2.55 -22.64
C LEU A 344 1.97 3.00 -22.84
N ALA A 345 2.59 3.62 -21.84
CA ALA A 345 3.99 4.05 -21.90
C ALA A 345 5.01 2.89 -21.81
N SER A 346 4.54 1.66 -21.51
CA SER A 346 5.37 0.48 -21.30
C SER A 346 5.35 -0.50 -22.48
N ALA A 347 6.49 -1.19 -22.68
CA ALA A 347 6.63 -2.30 -23.64
C ALA A 347 6.57 -3.69 -22.97
N LEU A 348 6.21 -3.75 -21.68
CA LEU A 348 6.14 -5.00 -20.92
C LEU A 348 4.81 -5.76 -21.18
N PRO A 349 4.79 -7.10 -21.11
CA PRO A 349 3.55 -7.87 -21.18
C PRO A 349 2.59 -7.50 -20.04
N ILE A 350 1.28 -7.46 -20.34
CA ILE A 350 0.23 -7.07 -19.40
C ILE A 350 -0.58 -8.33 -19.04
N PRO A 351 -0.24 -9.06 -17.96
CA PRO A 351 -0.97 -10.25 -17.54
C PRO A 351 -2.31 -9.87 -16.90
N MET A 352 -3.41 -10.35 -17.50
CA MET A 352 -4.76 -10.20 -16.96
C MET A 352 -5.20 -11.51 -16.28
N THR A 353 -5.59 -11.43 -15.01
CA THR A 353 -5.93 -12.60 -14.18
C THR A 353 -7.44 -12.78 -13.96
N HIS A 354 -8.24 -11.85 -14.48
CA HIS A 354 -9.69 -11.74 -14.23
C HIS A 354 -10.41 -11.24 -15.48
N ARG A 355 -11.74 -11.44 -15.52
CA ARG A 355 -12.65 -10.96 -16.57
C ARG A 355 -13.68 -9.99 -15.96
N LEU A 356 -14.49 -9.34 -16.79
CA LEU A 356 -15.49 -8.37 -16.31
C LEU A 356 -16.92 -8.89 -16.56
N GLU A 357 -17.83 -8.49 -15.68
CA GLU A 357 -19.29 -8.53 -15.85
C GLU A 357 -19.83 -7.11 -15.57
N SER A 358 -21.00 -6.76 -16.09
CA SER A 358 -21.64 -5.48 -15.79
C SER A 358 -23.14 -5.62 -15.64
N VAL A 359 -23.70 -4.84 -14.72
CA VAL A 359 -25.14 -4.67 -14.55
C VAL A 359 -25.46 -3.19 -14.56
N LYS A 360 -26.27 -2.77 -15.53
CA LYS A 360 -26.82 -1.42 -15.58
C LYS A 360 -27.81 -1.24 -14.42
N LEU A 361 -27.35 -0.56 -13.37
CA LEU A 361 -28.08 -0.24 -12.13
C LEU A 361 -28.76 1.14 -12.23
N THR A 362 -28.30 2.01 -13.14
CA THR A 362 -28.88 3.33 -13.40
C THR A 362 -29.02 3.57 -14.92
N PRO A 363 -29.95 4.42 -15.39
CA PRO A 363 -30.02 4.78 -16.80
C PRO A 363 -28.95 5.81 -17.24
N GLY A 364 -28.20 6.42 -16.30
CA GLY A 364 -27.17 7.42 -16.55
C GLY A 364 -26.68 8.09 -15.25
N GLU A 365 -25.71 9.02 -15.34
CA GLU A 365 -25.29 9.84 -14.19
C GLU A 365 -26.44 10.76 -13.73
N GLY A 366 -26.51 11.05 -12.43
CA GLY A 366 -27.55 11.90 -11.81
C GLY A 366 -28.94 11.26 -11.74
N ALA A 367 -29.25 10.29 -12.60
CA ALA A 367 -30.57 9.66 -12.70
C ALA A 367 -31.01 8.80 -11.49
N ASN A 368 -30.23 8.82 -10.40
CA ASN A 368 -30.61 8.30 -9.09
C ASN A 368 -31.32 9.34 -8.20
N GLU A 369 -31.51 10.58 -8.69
CA GLU A 369 -32.42 11.56 -8.08
C GLU A 369 -33.86 11.05 -8.10
N GLY A 370 -34.20 10.24 -7.11
CA GLY A 370 -35.43 9.46 -7.09
C GLY A 370 -35.77 8.90 -5.73
N ASP A 371 -36.59 7.86 -5.74
CA ASP A 371 -37.20 7.32 -4.54
C ASP A 371 -36.26 6.34 -3.82
N ALA A 372 -35.65 6.80 -2.72
CA ALA A 372 -34.74 6.01 -1.89
C ALA A 372 -35.36 4.70 -1.36
N ARG A 373 -36.69 4.55 -1.40
CA ARG A 373 -37.39 3.27 -1.13
C ARG A 373 -36.98 2.13 -2.06
N HIS A 374 -36.31 2.40 -3.19
CA HIS A 374 -35.93 1.38 -4.18
C HIS A 374 -34.43 1.06 -4.29
N HIS A 375 -33.49 1.86 -3.77
CA HIS A 375 -32.04 1.58 -3.97
C HIS A 375 -31.63 0.19 -3.47
N ALA A 376 -32.08 -0.18 -2.27
CA ALA A 376 -31.84 -1.51 -1.68
C ALA A 376 -32.41 -2.68 -2.52
N TYR A 377 -33.54 -2.45 -3.21
CA TYR A 377 -34.18 -3.44 -4.08
C TYR A 377 -33.44 -3.56 -5.41
N LEU A 378 -33.16 -2.43 -6.08
CA LEU A 378 -32.45 -2.41 -7.36
C LEU A 378 -31.02 -2.98 -7.22
N PHE A 379 -30.34 -2.73 -6.10
CA PHE A 379 -29.02 -3.31 -5.83
C PHE A 379 -29.08 -4.85 -5.65
N ALA A 380 -30.10 -5.36 -4.95
CA ALA A 380 -30.30 -6.81 -4.80
C ALA A 380 -30.69 -7.49 -6.13
N GLU A 381 -31.55 -6.85 -6.93
CA GLU A 381 -31.84 -7.26 -8.31
C GLU A 381 -30.56 -7.30 -9.16
N ALA A 382 -29.71 -6.27 -9.05
CA ALA A 382 -28.49 -6.16 -9.83
C ALA A 382 -27.51 -7.32 -9.52
N VAL A 383 -27.26 -7.60 -8.24
CA VAL A 383 -26.48 -8.75 -7.78
C VAL A 383 -27.08 -10.08 -8.27
N SER A 384 -28.41 -10.20 -8.30
CA SER A 384 -29.10 -11.43 -8.71
C SER A 384 -28.95 -11.75 -10.20
N ARG A 385 -28.79 -10.76 -11.09
CA ARG A 385 -28.77 -11.01 -12.55
C ARG A 385 -27.58 -11.87 -13.03
N PRO A 386 -26.31 -11.58 -12.70
CA PRO A 386 -25.18 -12.44 -13.08
C PRO A 386 -25.17 -13.77 -12.32
N GLU A 387 -25.64 -13.81 -11.06
CA GLU A 387 -25.75 -15.05 -10.28
C GLU A 387 -26.78 -16.02 -10.88
N ILE A 388 -27.90 -15.53 -11.42
CA ILE A 388 -28.86 -16.35 -12.17
C ILE A 388 -28.28 -16.81 -13.52
N ALA A 389 -27.46 -15.98 -14.17
CA ALA A 389 -26.89 -16.28 -15.49
C ALA A 389 -25.75 -17.32 -15.44
N ALA A 390 -24.87 -17.22 -14.44
CA ALA A 390 -23.73 -18.11 -14.24
C ALA A 390 -23.41 -18.24 -12.73
N PRO A 391 -24.09 -19.13 -11.98
CA PRO A 391 -24.09 -19.13 -10.52
C PRO A 391 -22.73 -19.46 -9.88
N ASN A 392 -21.91 -20.28 -10.53
CA ASN A 392 -20.69 -20.81 -9.93
C ASN A 392 -19.49 -19.87 -10.00
N ARG A 393 -19.56 -18.76 -10.76
CA ARG A 393 -18.41 -17.89 -11.00
C ARG A 393 -17.96 -17.15 -9.73
N PRO A 394 -16.67 -17.15 -9.39
CA PRO A 394 -16.16 -16.34 -8.29
C PRO A 394 -16.23 -14.85 -8.66
N ARG A 395 -16.88 -14.05 -7.81
CA ARG A 395 -17.19 -12.63 -8.06
C ARG A 395 -16.70 -11.70 -6.97
N VAL A 396 -16.19 -10.54 -7.40
CA VAL A 396 -16.23 -9.31 -6.62
C VAL A 396 -17.22 -8.35 -7.27
N PHE A 397 -18.18 -7.86 -6.50
CA PHE A 397 -19.12 -6.83 -6.94
C PHE A 397 -18.54 -5.45 -6.61
N THR A 398 -18.55 -4.52 -7.56
CA THR A 398 -18.12 -3.13 -7.34
C THR A 398 -19.23 -2.15 -7.71
N SER A 399 -19.39 -1.10 -6.90
CA SER A 399 -20.42 -0.06 -7.08
C SER A 399 -19.84 1.31 -6.74
N ALA A 400 -19.66 2.14 -7.78
CA ALA A 400 -19.41 3.56 -7.61
C ALA A 400 -20.72 4.39 -7.48
N VAL A 401 -21.87 3.74 -7.76
CA VAL A 401 -23.20 4.28 -7.52
C VAL A 401 -23.44 4.48 -6.01
N SER A 402 -23.74 5.72 -5.62
CA SER A 402 -23.98 6.14 -4.22
C SER A 402 -25.01 7.27 -4.12
N ALA A 403 -25.54 7.52 -2.91
CA ALA A 403 -26.46 8.61 -2.61
C ALA A 403 -25.92 9.52 -1.49
N SER A 404 -25.92 10.84 -1.72
CA SER A 404 -25.40 11.90 -0.84
C SER A 404 -26.32 12.23 0.36
N ASP A 405 -27.08 11.26 0.86
CA ASP A 405 -27.96 11.44 2.01
C ASP A 405 -27.20 11.30 3.34
N TYR A 406 -26.66 12.42 3.82
CA TYR A 406 -25.87 12.46 5.06
C TYR A 406 -26.68 12.28 6.36
N ARG A 407 -28.01 12.07 6.30
CA ARG A 407 -28.89 12.06 7.50
C ARG A 407 -28.51 11.03 8.55
N ASP A 408 -27.97 9.88 8.15
CA ASP A 408 -27.68 8.77 9.06
C ASP A 408 -26.31 8.87 9.79
N ARG A 409 -25.37 9.73 9.35
CA ARG A 409 -24.08 10.00 10.03
C ARG A 409 -23.31 8.74 10.49
N GLY A 410 -23.20 7.75 9.61
CA GLY A 410 -22.49 6.48 9.85
C GLY A 410 -23.34 5.36 10.43
N ARG A 411 -24.59 5.64 10.78
CA ARG A 411 -25.59 4.60 11.06
C ARG A 411 -25.90 3.84 9.76
N PRO A 412 -26.11 2.51 9.81
CA PRO A 412 -26.59 1.76 8.66
C PRO A 412 -27.99 2.20 8.21
N SER A 413 -28.12 2.43 6.91
CA SER A 413 -29.37 2.75 6.21
C SER A 413 -30.13 1.46 5.84
N SER A 414 -31.20 1.55 5.04
CA SER A 414 -31.81 0.37 4.42
C SER A 414 -30.97 -0.23 3.28
N TRP A 415 -30.11 0.55 2.61
CA TRP A 415 -29.29 0.09 1.48
C TRP A 415 -27.97 -0.50 1.96
N SER A 416 -27.23 0.16 2.86
CA SER A 416 -26.06 -0.46 3.51
C SER A 416 -26.43 -1.74 4.29
N ALA A 417 -27.64 -1.81 4.89
CA ALA A 417 -28.16 -3.05 5.46
C ALA A 417 -28.59 -4.10 4.42
N ALA A 418 -28.89 -3.73 3.18
CA ALA A 418 -29.10 -4.69 2.10
C ALA A 418 -27.76 -5.25 1.59
N VAL A 419 -26.74 -4.40 1.45
CA VAL A 419 -25.36 -4.85 1.14
C VAL A 419 -24.86 -5.82 2.21
N ASP A 420 -25.03 -5.50 3.50
CA ASP A 420 -24.61 -6.41 4.59
C ASP A 420 -25.34 -7.77 4.54
N ARG A 421 -26.64 -7.79 4.17
CA ARG A 421 -27.44 -9.01 4.02
C ARG A 421 -26.99 -9.86 2.84
N LEU A 422 -26.65 -9.24 1.71
CA LEU A 422 -26.15 -9.92 0.51
C LEU A 422 -24.73 -10.46 0.74
N ALA A 423 -23.87 -9.68 1.41
CA ALA A 423 -22.49 -10.06 1.72
C ALA A 423 -22.43 -11.28 2.64
N SER A 424 -23.24 -11.29 3.71
CA SER A 424 -23.37 -12.42 4.64
C SER A 424 -24.27 -13.55 4.13
N ASP A 425 -24.86 -13.41 2.94
CA ASP A 425 -25.75 -14.38 2.30
C ASP A 425 -26.85 -14.93 3.23
N VAL A 426 -27.55 -14.03 3.94
CA VAL A 426 -28.54 -14.40 4.97
C VAL A 426 -29.63 -15.34 4.46
N ASP A 427 -30.01 -15.20 3.18
CA ASP A 427 -31.08 -15.99 2.55
C ASP A 427 -30.60 -17.35 2.04
N GLY A 428 -29.33 -17.47 1.64
CA GLY A 428 -28.62 -18.75 1.42
C GLY A 428 -27.98 -19.32 2.70
N ALA A 429 -28.31 -18.77 3.87
CA ALA A 429 -27.76 -19.13 5.18
C ALA A 429 -26.21 -19.11 5.29
N GLY A 430 -25.55 -18.28 4.48
CA GLY A 430 -24.09 -18.17 4.43
C GLY A 430 -23.41 -19.19 3.51
N GLU A 431 -24.13 -19.82 2.59
CA GLU A 431 -23.53 -20.75 1.62
C GLU A 431 -22.64 -20.00 0.62
N PHE A 432 -23.12 -18.88 0.07
CA PHE A 432 -22.45 -18.08 -0.97
C PHE A 432 -22.22 -16.63 -0.52
N PRO A 433 -21.31 -16.37 0.45
CA PRO A 433 -20.96 -15.02 0.86
C PRO A 433 -20.36 -14.22 -0.32
N ARG A 434 -20.57 -12.90 -0.32
CA ARG A 434 -20.24 -12.02 -1.46
C ARG A 434 -19.28 -10.92 -1.06
N LEU A 435 -18.22 -10.71 -1.87
CA LEU A 435 -17.31 -9.57 -1.69
C LEU A 435 -17.88 -8.34 -2.41
N PHE A 436 -18.04 -7.25 -1.65
CA PHE A 436 -18.47 -5.95 -2.16
C PHE A 436 -17.40 -4.89 -1.97
N VAL A 437 -17.16 -4.12 -3.02
CA VAL A 437 -16.34 -2.91 -3.04
C VAL A 437 -17.24 -1.72 -3.38
N LEU A 438 -17.17 -0.67 -2.58
CA LEU A 438 -18.03 0.51 -2.65
C LEU A 438 -17.19 1.78 -2.71
N ALA A 439 -17.52 2.71 -3.61
CA ALA A 439 -16.98 4.06 -3.53
C ALA A 439 -17.46 4.77 -2.25
N ALA A 440 -16.57 5.52 -1.59
CA ALA A 440 -16.90 6.31 -0.41
C ALA A 440 -17.93 7.43 -0.68
N GLY A 441 -17.94 7.99 -1.90
CA GLY A 441 -18.74 9.16 -2.25
C GLY A 441 -17.85 10.40 -2.47
N ASN A 442 -18.27 11.26 -3.40
CA ASN A 442 -17.44 12.32 -3.95
C ASN A 442 -17.85 13.72 -3.47
N THR A 443 -16.90 14.47 -2.91
CA THR A 443 -16.94 15.94 -2.80
C THR A 443 -16.92 16.54 -4.20
N ARG A 444 -18.00 17.24 -4.60
CA ARG A 444 -18.19 17.78 -5.96
C ARG A 444 -18.25 19.32 -6.01
N GLU A 445 -18.35 19.97 -4.87
CA GLU A 445 -18.62 21.39 -4.76
C GLU A 445 -17.32 22.21 -4.76
N HIS A 446 -17.13 23.08 -5.74
CA HIS A 446 -15.91 23.92 -5.88
C HIS A 446 -15.48 24.63 -4.59
N HIS A 447 -16.43 25.10 -3.76
CA HIS A 447 -16.11 25.76 -2.49
C HIS A 447 -15.42 24.81 -1.49
N ALA A 448 -15.80 23.53 -1.47
CA ALA A 448 -15.20 22.51 -0.61
C ALA A 448 -13.78 22.16 -1.07
N TRP A 449 -13.47 22.25 -2.37
CA TRP A 449 -12.09 22.14 -2.85
C TRP A 449 -11.26 23.37 -2.44
N THR A 450 -11.82 24.58 -2.47
CA THR A 450 -11.16 25.79 -1.95
C THR A 450 -10.92 25.72 -0.43
N GLU A 451 -11.81 25.08 0.33
CA GLU A 451 -11.67 24.84 1.78
C GLU A 451 -10.79 23.62 2.14
N TYR A 452 -10.12 22.99 1.18
CA TYR A 452 -9.20 21.88 1.44
C TYR A 452 -8.03 22.33 2.36
N PRO A 453 -7.62 21.52 3.37
CA PRO A 453 -8.08 20.18 3.69
C PRO A 453 -9.25 20.12 4.70
N ALA A 454 -9.82 21.25 5.14
CA ALA A 454 -10.85 21.26 6.18
C ALA A 454 -12.15 20.56 5.74
N SER A 455 -12.49 20.64 4.45
CA SER A 455 -13.63 19.96 3.81
C SER A 455 -13.59 18.44 3.94
N LEU A 456 -12.40 17.83 4.06
CA LEU A 456 -12.25 16.39 4.30
C LEU A 456 -12.89 15.96 5.63
N SER A 457 -12.97 16.86 6.63
CA SER A 457 -13.62 16.57 7.91
C SER A 457 -15.13 16.85 7.91
N THR A 458 -15.68 17.58 6.92
CA THR A 458 -17.11 17.92 6.83
C THR A 458 -17.90 17.01 5.88
N ASN A 459 -17.29 16.58 4.77
CA ASN A 459 -17.98 15.80 3.75
C ASN A 459 -17.94 14.31 4.08
N LEU A 460 -19.13 13.71 4.22
CA LEU A 460 -19.29 12.39 4.85
C LEU A 460 -19.52 11.29 3.81
N ILE A 461 -19.02 10.09 4.11
CA ILE A 461 -19.24 8.90 3.28
C ILE A 461 -20.73 8.67 2.99
N HIS A 462 -21.03 8.49 1.70
CA HIS A 462 -22.36 8.31 1.12
C HIS A 462 -22.98 6.95 1.47
N ASP A 463 -24.29 6.81 1.25
CA ASP A 463 -24.98 5.51 1.23
C ASP A 463 -24.62 4.78 -0.09
N PRO A 464 -24.22 3.49 -0.10
CA PRO A 464 -24.21 2.50 1.00
C PRO A 464 -22.86 2.28 1.70
N GLY A 465 -21.94 3.24 1.68
CA GLY A 465 -20.59 3.15 2.26
C GLY A 465 -20.51 2.95 3.78
N GLN A 466 -21.64 2.98 4.50
CA GLN A 466 -21.73 2.62 5.93
C GLN A 466 -21.85 1.11 6.18
N ALA A 467 -21.94 0.29 5.12
CA ALA A 467 -22.01 -1.17 5.22
C ALA A 467 -20.84 -1.75 6.05
N TRP A 468 -21.16 -2.69 6.93
CA TRP A 468 -20.20 -3.32 7.84
C TRP A 468 -19.40 -4.42 7.15
N ASN A 469 -19.97 -5.10 6.15
CA ASN A 469 -19.37 -6.25 5.48
C ASN A 469 -18.55 -5.84 4.24
N ALA A 470 -18.99 -4.83 3.49
CA ALA A 470 -18.31 -4.34 2.30
C ALA A 470 -17.03 -3.54 2.60
N ILE A 471 -16.11 -3.49 1.63
CA ILE A 471 -15.00 -2.53 1.57
C ILE A 471 -15.56 -1.20 1.06
N THR A 472 -15.34 -0.12 1.81
CA THR A 472 -15.63 1.25 1.40
C THR A 472 -14.31 1.95 1.10
N VAL A 473 -14.16 2.48 -0.12
CA VAL A 473 -12.89 2.96 -0.68
C VAL A 473 -12.93 4.48 -0.84
N GLY A 474 -12.05 5.19 -0.13
CA GLY A 474 -11.81 6.61 -0.35
C GLY A 474 -10.75 6.86 -1.43
N ALA A 475 -10.46 8.13 -1.70
CA ALA A 475 -9.47 8.53 -2.71
C ALA A 475 -8.26 9.24 -2.07
N PHE A 476 -7.06 8.82 -2.47
CA PHE A 476 -5.82 9.58 -2.28
C PHE A 476 -5.25 9.98 -3.66
N THR A 477 -4.15 10.71 -3.71
CA THR A 477 -3.52 11.10 -4.98
C THR A 477 -2.00 11.27 -4.89
N GLU A 478 -1.29 10.76 -5.89
CA GLU A 478 0.12 11.06 -6.17
C GLU A 478 0.24 12.06 -7.33
N LYS A 479 -0.77 12.09 -8.20
CA LYS A 479 -0.90 13.05 -9.30
C LYS A 479 -0.87 14.50 -8.79
N THR A 480 0.21 15.20 -9.10
CA THR A 480 0.45 16.61 -8.72
C THR A 480 0.95 17.48 -9.87
N ASN A 481 1.45 16.89 -10.97
CA ASN A 481 1.80 17.62 -12.19
C ASN A 481 0.51 18.11 -12.87
N THR A 482 0.34 19.42 -12.99
CA THR A 482 -0.81 20.07 -13.63
C THR A 482 -0.59 20.37 -15.12
N GLU A 483 0.64 20.18 -15.62
CA GLU A 483 1.16 20.61 -16.94
C GLU A 483 0.99 22.11 -17.28
N ILE A 484 0.30 22.88 -16.44
CA ILE A 484 -0.04 24.30 -16.64
C ILE A 484 0.66 25.13 -15.56
N ALA A 485 1.68 25.89 -15.95
CA ALA A 485 2.58 26.63 -15.05
C ALA A 485 1.92 27.72 -14.16
N THR A 486 0.63 28.00 -14.33
CA THR A 486 -0.17 28.93 -13.50
C THR A 486 -1.20 28.23 -12.63
N VAL A 487 -1.19 26.89 -12.56
CA VAL A 487 -2.16 26.08 -11.81
C VAL A 487 -1.40 25.12 -10.89
N GLU A 488 -1.72 25.15 -9.60
CA GLU A 488 -1.15 24.25 -8.58
C GLU A 488 -2.11 23.09 -8.27
N ALA A 489 -1.60 21.92 -7.90
CA ALA A 489 -2.43 20.84 -7.37
C ALA A 489 -2.84 21.12 -5.91
N ILE A 490 -4.10 20.88 -5.56
CA ILE A 490 -4.64 21.20 -4.22
C ILE A 490 -4.14 20.25 -3.14
N ALA A 491 -4.12 18.94 -3.42
CA ALA A 491 -3.50 17.96 -2.53
C ALA A 491 -2.02 17.77 -2.89
N SER A 492 -1.17 17.66 -1.87
CA SER A 492 0.22 17.23 -2.02
C SER A 492 0.30 15.76 -2.44
N GLU A 493 1.45 15.35 -2.99
CA GLU A 493 1.74 13.95 -3.33
C GLU A 493 1.56 13.03 -2.10
N GLY A 494 0.88 11.90 -2.31
CA GLY A 494 0.50 10.97 -1.25
C GLY A 494 -0.60 11.49 -0.30
N GLY A 495 -1.12 12.71 -0.50
CA GLY A 495 -2.21 13.29 0.27
C GLY A 495 -3.58 12.68 -0.07
N LEU A 496 -4.62 13.03 0.70
CA LEU A 496 -5.98 12.66 0.34
C LEU A 496 -6.48 13.47 -0.84
N SER A 497 -7.21 12.83 -1.76
CA SER A 497 -7.80 13.49 -2.91
C SER A 497 -8.83 14.52 -2.46
N PRO A 498 -8.86 15.74 -3.03
CA PRO A 498 -9.89 16.73 -2.72
C PRO A 498 -11.32 16.26 -3.07
N PHE A 499 -11.44 15.20 -3.87
CA PHE A 499 -12.72 14.56 -4.19
C PHE A 499 -13.22 13.60 -3.08
N THR A 500 -12.40 13.15 -2.13
CA THR A 500 -12.86 12.12 -1.19
C THR A 500 -13.86 12.63 -0.14
N SER A 501 -14.63 11.71 0.41
CA SER A 501 -15.43 11.90 1.63
C SER A 501 -14.93 10.97 2.74
N THR A 502 -15.29 11.24 4.00
CA THR A 502 -14.70 10.56 5.17
C THR A 502 -15.74 10.14 6.23
N SER A 503 -15.30 9.47 7.30
CA SER A 503 -16.17 9.22 8.47
C SER A 503 -15.91 10.17 9.65
N CYS A 504 -15.14 11.25 9.48
CA CYS A 504 -14.60 12.06 10.58
C CYS A 504 -15.60 12.45 11.69
N THR A 505 -16.84 12.82 11.32
CA THR A 505 -17.88 13.25 12.28
C THR A 505 -18.99 12.21 12.52
N TRP A 506 -18.77 10.96 12.11
CA TRP A 506 -19.62 9.82 12.51
C TRP A 506 -19.49 9.53 14.01
N ASP A 507 -20.55 8.99 14.61
CA ASP A 507 -20.49 8.57 16.01
C ASP A 507 -19.36 7.55 16.26
N SER A 508 -18.71 7.67 17.43
CA SER A 508 -17.74 6.72 17.97
C SER A 508 -18.23 5.26 18.07
N ALA A 509 -19.54 5.01 18.02
CA ALA A 509 -20.12 3.67 18.00
C ALA A 509 -20.08 2.99 16.61
N TRP A 510 -19.91 3.76 15.52
CA TRP A 510 -19.92 3.26 14.14
C TRP A 510 -18.53 2.85 13.65
N PRO A 511 -18.44 1.98 12.61
CA PRO A 511 -17.18 1.53 12.03
C PRO A 511 -16.21 2.67 11.69
N LEU A 512 -14.91 2.34 11.68
CA LEU A 512 -13.90 3.21 11.08
C LEU A 512 -13.99 3.05 9.56
N LYS A 513 -14.20 4.14 8.81
CA LYS A 513 -14.34 4.15 7.35
C LYS A 513 -13.65 5.41 6.75
N PRO A 514 -13.16 5.40 5.50
CA PRO A 514 -13.11 4.25 4.58
C PRO A 514 -12.20 3.14 5.14
N ASP A 515 -12.21 1.94 4.59
CA ASP A 515 -11.32 0.87 5.06
C ASP A 515 -9.91 1.05 4.48
N VAL A 516 -9.84 1.55 3.24
CA VAL A 516 -8.62 1.86 2.46
C VAL A 516 -8.86 3.06 1.54
N VAL A 517 -7.78 3.63 0.99
CA VAL A 517 -7.82 4.63 -0.07
C VAL A 517 -6.94 4.21 -1.24
N LEU A 518 -7.38 4.49 -2.48
CA LEU A 518 -6.59 4.26 -3.71
C LEU A 518 -6.58 5.53 -4.57
N GLU A 519 -5.74 5.55 -5.61
CA GLU A 519 -5.58 6.71 -6.50
C GLU A 519 -6.94 7.09 -7.12
N GLY A 520 -7.32 8.37 -6.94
CA GLY A 520 -8.57 8.96 -7.38
C GLY A 520 -8.39 10.39 -7.92
N GLY A 521 -7.16 10.77 -8.25
CA GLY A 521 -6.82 12.04 -8.87
C GLY A 521 -6.96 13.26 -7.96
N ASN A 522 -6.59 14.40 -8.53
CA ASN A 522 -6.43 15.66 -7.82
C ASN A 522 -7.22 16.79 -8.49
N VAL A 523 -7.24 17.95 -7.85
CA VAL A 523 -7.89 19.18 -8.34
C VAL A 523 -6.82 20.24 -8.53
N GLY A 524 -6.83 20.91 -9.68
CA GLY A 524 -5.97 22.06 -9.95
C GLY A 524 -6.61 23.35 -9.42
N ARG A 525 -5.79 24.31 -8.99
CA ARG A 525 -6.22 25.62 -8.49
C ARG A 525 -5.37 26.76 -9.03
N ASP A 526 -6.02 27.86 -9.39
CA ASP A 526 -5.41 29.13 -9.77
C ASP A 526 -5.99 30.30 -8.95
N ASP A 527 -5.69 31.55 -9.35
CA ASP A 527 -6.24 32.77 -8.74
C ASP A 527 -7.78 32.92 -8.88
N PHE A 528 -8.42 32.14 -9.76
CA PHE A 528 -9.85 32.24 -10.07
C PHE A 528 -10.69 31.14 -9.43
N GLY A 529 -10.14 29.94 -9.20
CA GLY A 529 -10.85 28.86 -8.52
C GLY A 529 -10.16 27.51 -8.56
N ALA A 530 -10.95 26.45 -8.36
CA ALA A 530 -10.53 25.06 -8.30
C ALA A 530 -11.30 24.21 -9.32
N ALA A 531 -10.61 23.38 -10.12
CA ALA A 531 -11.20 22.53 -11.16
C ALA A 531 -10.39 21.24 -11.38
N GLY A 532 -11.05 20.16 -11.82
CA GLY A 532 -10.35 18.93 -12.23
C GLY A 532 -9.62 19.10 -13.57
N LEU A 533 -8.46 18.48 -13.72
CA LEU A 533 -7.63 18.50 -14.94
C LEU A 533 -7.36 17.07 -15.44
N PRO A 534 -7.27 16.80 -16.77
CA PRO A 534 -6.93 15.48 -17.28
C PRO A 534 -5.59 14.94 -16.77
N SER A 535 -4.55 15.79 -16.72
CA SER A 535 -3.22 15.50 -16.14
C SER A 535 -3.28 15.02 -14.67
N LEU A 536 -4.27 15.50 -13.92
CA LEU A 536 -4.52 15.12 -12.52
C LEU A 536 -5.49 13.93 -12.35
N ASN A 537 -5.97 13.32 -13.43
CA ASN A 537 -6.91 12.19 -13.42
C ASN A 537 -6.24 10.87 -13.83
N LEU A 538 -6.97 9.74 -13.73
CA LEU A 538 -6.52 8.42 -14.19
C LEU A 538 -6.98 8.17 -15.63
N LEU A 539 -6.12 7.57 -16.47
CA LEU A 539 -6.45 7.26 -17.86
C LEU A 539 -7.22 5.94 -17.98
N THR A 540 -8.26 5.92 -18.81
CA THR A 540 -9.18 4.78 -19.00
C THR A 540 -9.84 4.76 -20.39
N THR A 541 -10.67 3.75 -20.65
CA THR A 541 -11.40 3.52 -21.90
C THR A 541 -12.65 4.40 -22.04
N HIS A 542 -12.87 4.95 -23.23
CA HIS A 542 -14.00 5.82 -23.54
C HIS A 542 -15.21 5.07 -24.12
N HIS A 543 -16.42 5.44 -23.70
CA HIS A 543 -17.68 4.77 -24.08
C HIS A 543 -17.98 4.79 -25.58
N ARG A 544 -17.45 5.75 -26.35
CA ARG A 544 -17.62 5.84 -27.81
C ARG A 544 -16.32 5.56 -28.53
N SER A 545 -15.91 4.29 -28.55
CA SER A 545 -14.69 3.78 -29.20
C SER A 545 -14.52 4.11 -30.70
N LEU A 546 -15.58 4.61 -31.35
CA LEU A 546 -15.57 5.10 -32.73
C LEU A 546 -15.28 6.61 -32.86
N GLU A 547 -15.53 7.38 -31.79
CA GLU A 547 -15.22 8.83 -31.72
C GLU A 547 -13.83 9.04 -31.09
N ARG A 548 -13.56 8.36 -29.96
CA ARG A 548 -12.31 8.45 -29.19
C ARG A 548 -12.13 7.18 -28.35
N LEU A 549 -10.89 6.72 -28.14
CA LEU A 549 -10.57 5.48 -27.44
C LEU A 549 -10.24 5.70 -25.96
N PHE A 550 -9.43 6.72 -25.66
CA PHE A 550 -8.98 7.01 -24.30
C PHE A 550 -9.60 8.27 -23.72
N THR A 551 -9.79 8.30 -22.41
CA THR A 551 -10.37 9.39 -21.65
C THR A 551 -9.97 9.28 -20.17
N THR A 552 -10.30 10.27 -19.36
CA THR A 552 -9.93 10.31 -17.96
C THR A 552 -11.10 10.10 -17.01
N THR A 553 -10.83 9.56 -15.82
CA THR A 553 -11.79 9.42 -14.72
C THR A 553 -11.08 9.58 -13.37
N ASN A 554 -11.83 9.84 -12.30
CA ASN A 554 -11.29 10.24 -11.00
C ASN A 554 -12.21 9.92 -9.82
N ALA A 555 -11.91 10.54 -8.68
CA ALA A 555 -12.60 10.49 -7.41
C ALA A 555 -12.71 9.06 -6.84
N THR A 556 -13.61 8.87 -5.86
CA THR A 556 -13.77 7.58 -5.17
C THR A 556 -14.35 6.49 -6.08
N SER A 557 -14.98 6.90 -7.21
CA SER A 557 -15.36 6.01 -8.31
C SER A 557 -14.14 5.27 -8.86
N ALA A 558 -13.11 5.99 -9.32
CA ALA A 558 -11.87 5.43 -9.86
C ALA A 558 -11.16 4.53 -8.84
N ALA A 559 -10.98 5.03 -7.62
CA ALA A 559 -10.36 4.28 -6.52
C ALA A 559 -11.09 2.94 -6.23
N SER A 560 -12.43 2.91 -6.31
CA SER A 560 -13.23 1.69 -6.11
C SER A 560 -13.07 0.66 -7.25
N ALA A 561 -12.81 1.11 -8.48
CA ALA A 561 -12.48 0.21 -9.59
C ALA A 561 -11.09 -0.42 -9.43
N LEU A 562 -10.09 0.36 -8.98
CA LEU A 562 -8.76 -0.16 -8.64
C LEU A 562 -8.81 -1.18 -7.49
N ALA A 563 -9.62 -0.93 -6.46
CA ALA A 563 -9.79 -1.87 -5.34
C ALA A 563 -10.50 -3.17 -5.77
N ALA A 564 -11.45 -3.09 -6.70
CA ALA A 564 -12.09 -4.26 -7.29
C ALA A 564 -11.13 -5.07 -8.18
N ARG A 565 -10.23 -4.38 -8.91
CA ARG A 565 -9.12 -5.01 -9.64
C ARG A 565 -8.22 -5.80 -8.69
N MET A 566 -7.75 -5.15 -7.62
CA MET A 566 -6.92 -5.79 -6.59
C MET A 566 -7.63 -7.02 -5.96
N ALA A 567 -8.93 -6.91 -5.66
CA ALA A 567 -9.71 -8.02 -5.13
C ALA A 567 -9.79 -9.21 -6.11
N ALA A 568 -10.03 -8.97 -7.39
CA ALA A 568 -10.06 -10.04 -8.40
C ALA A 568 -8.68 -10.66 -8.66
N GLN A 569 -7.61 -9.87 -8.63
CA GLN A 569 -6.23 -10.37 -8.69
C GLN A 569 -5.90 -11.26 -7.49
N LEU A 570 -6.34 -10.91 -6.29
CA LEU A 570 -6.19 -11.74 -5.08
C LEU A 570 -7.02 -13.03 -5.16
N MET A 571 -8.24 -12.97 -5.69
CA MET A 571 -9.07 -14.16 -5.94
C MET A 571 -8.45 -15.09 -6.99
N ALA A 572 -7.68 -14.56 -7.95
CA ALA A 572 -6.98 -15.38 -8.95
C ALA A 572 -5.68 -15.99 -8.39
N ALA A 573 -4.97 -15.28 -7.52
CA ALA A 573 -3.80 -15.80 -6.81
C ALA A 573 -4.16 -16.83 -5.73
N TYR A 574 -5.34 -16.67 -5.10
CA TYR A 574 -5.79 -17.48 -3.98
C TYR A 574 -7.27 -17.93 -4.13
N PRO A 575 -7.63 -18.74 -5.14
CA PRO A 575 -9.02 -19.11 -5.46
C PRO A 575 -9.74 -19.89 -4.35
N GLN A 576 -9.01 -20.50 -3.42
CA GLN A 576 -9.53 -21.23 -2.27
C GLN A 576 -9.87 -20.35 -1.04
N LEU A 577 -9.67 -19.03 -1.09
CA LEU A 577 -9.89 -18.12 0.04
C LEU A 577 -11.27 -17.45 -0.01
N ARG A 578 -11.86 -17.27 1.18
CA ARG A 578 -13.20 -16.70 1.36
C ARG A 578 -13.23 -15.18 1.10
N PRO A 579 -14.39 -14.59 0.76
CA PRO A 579 -14.59 -13.13 0.68
C PRO A 579 -14.09 -12.38 1.92
N GLU A 580 -14.32 -12.91 3.13
CA GLU A 580 -13.83 -12.35 4.37
C GLU A 580 -12.30 -12.27 4.41
N THR A 581 -11.60 -13.24 3.81
CA THR A 581 -10.14 -13.33 3.75
C THR A 581 -9.55 -12.42 2.68
N VAL A 582 -10.14 -12.37 1.48
CA VAL A 582 -9.72 -11.41 0.43
C VAL A 582 -9.91 -9.97 0.92
N ARG A 583 -11.03 -9.67 1.59
CA ARG A 583 -11.25 -8.40 2.28
C ARG A 583 -10.16 -8.10 3.31
N ALA A 584 -9.76 -9.10 4.09
CA ALA A 584 -8.72 -8.93 5.10
C ALA A 584 -7.36 -8.63 4.44
N LEU A 585 -6.96 -9.37 3.38
CA LEU A 585 -5.67 -9.17 2.70
C LEU A 585 -5.49 -7.74 2.18
N ILE A 586 -6.52 -7.19 1.52
CA ILE A 586 -6.52 -5.81 1.02
C ILE A 586 -6.20 -4.83 2.14
N VAL A 587 -6.96 -4.84 3.23
CA VAL A 587 -6.82 -3.87 4.32
C VAL A 587 -5.58 -4.14 5.19
N HIS A 588 -5.16 -5.40 5.29
CA HIS A 588 -3.95 -5.82 5.99
C HIS A 588 -2.68 -5.33 5.26
N SER A 589 -2.68 -5.30 3.92
CA SER A 589 -1.57 -4.80 3.09
C SER A 589 -1.40 -3.27 3.11
N ALA A 590 -2.35 -2.53 3.69
CA ALA A 590 -2.43 -1.09 3.53
C ALA A 590 -1.48 -0.29 4.43
N GLU A 591 -0.86 0.77 3.90
CA GLU A 591 -0.03 1.69 4.70
C GLU A 591 -0.30 3.16 4.39
N TRP A 592 -0.27 4.00 5.42
CA TRP A 592 -0.34 5.45 5.26
C TRP A 592 0.96 5.99 4.68
N THR A 593 0.84 6.75 3.60
CA THR A 593 1.91 7.56 3.00
C THR A 593 2.45 8.60 3.98
N THR A 594 3.58 9.23 3.66
CA THR A 594 4.11 10.37 4.41
C THR A 594 3.08 11.51 4.48
N GLY A 595 2.50 11.92 3.35
CA GLY A 595 1.47 12.97 3.30
C GLY A 595 0.25 12.69 4.18
N MET A 596 -0.25 11.45 4.24
CA MET A 596 -1.34 11.07 5.15
C MET A 596 -0.94 11.17 6.63
N ARG A 597 0.30 10.84 6.97
CA ARG A 597 0.81 10.93 8.35
C ARG A 597 0.94 12.40 8.75
N ASP A 598 1.57 13.22 7.92
CA ASP A 598 1.82 14.64 8.17
C ASP A 598 0.51 15.45 8.31
N MET A 599 -0.56 15.05 7.63
CA MET A 599 -1.89 15.68 7.74
C MET A 599 -2.61 15.43 9.08
N PHE A 600 -2.33 14.31 9.77
CA PHE A 600 -3.18 13.84 10.88
C PHE A 600 -2.45 13.37 12.15
N LEU A 601 -1.14 13.18 12.12
CA LEU A 601 -0.29 12.80 13.25
C LEU A 601 0.65 13.96 13.65
N PRO A 602 1.09 14.06 14.91
CA PRO A 602 2.06 15.06 15.32
C PRO A 602 3.46 14.79 14.74
N ALA A 603 4.13 15.83 14.26
CA ALA A 603 5.51 15.74 13.74
C ALA A 603 6.57 15.45 14.81
N GLU A 604 6.26 15.69 16.10
CA GLU A 604 7.12 15.35 17.24
C GLU A 604 6.34 14.55 18.29
N GLY A 605 6.98 13.53 18.87
CA GLY A 605 6.41 12.68 19.91
C GLY A 605 5.70 11.42 19.38
N ARG A 606 5.09 10.64 20.29
CA ARG A 606 4.32 9.44 19.91
C ARG A 606 2.85 9.81 19.70
N PRO A 607 2.24 9.53 18.53
CA PRO A 607 0.83 9.82 18.30
C PRO A 607 -0.08 9.08 19.28
N THR A 608 -1.18 9.72 19.67
CA THR A 608 -2.17 9.13 20.58
C THR A 608 -3.12 8.20 19.84
N LYS A 609 -3.79 7.32 20.59
CA LYS A 609 -4.84 6.43 20.09
C LYS A 609 -6.09 7.18 19.56
N GLN A 610 -6.19 8.49 19.79
CA GLN A 610 -7.21 9.35 19.18
C GLN A 610 -6.76 9.93 17.84
N GLU A 611 -5.48 10.25 17.68
CA GLU A 611 -4.90 10.70 16.40
C GLU A 611 -4.86 9.56 15.38
N TYR A 612 -4.46 8.34 15.77
CA TYR A 612 -4.60 7.17 14.90
C TYR A 612 -6.06 6.91 14.50
N ALA A 613 -7.02 7.04 15.44
CA ALA A 613 -8.44 6.91 15.12
C ALA A 613 -8.92 8.03 14.16
N ARG A 614 -8.40 9.27 14.30
CA ARG A 614 -8.70 10.37 13.38
C ARG A 614 -8.12 10.10 11.99
N LEU A 615 -6.86 9.68 11.89
CA LEU A 615 -6.20 9.30 10.65
C LEU A 615 -7.02 8.23 9.92
N ILE A 616 -7.40 7.14 10.59
CA ILE A 616 -8.19 6.07 9.96
C ILE A 616 -9.59 6.54 9.56
N ARG A 617 -10.22 7.46 10.33
CA ARG A 617 -11.51 8.05 9.93
C ARG A 617 -11.44 8.92 8.66
N HIS A 618 -10.25 9.27 8.15
CA HIS A 618 -10.06 9.96 6.87
C HIS A 618 -9.44 9.04 5.80
N CYS A 619 -8.34 8.35 6.12
CA CYS A 619 -7.50 7.60 5.16
C CYS A 619 -7.73 6.07 5.19
N GLY A 620 -8.62 5.57 6.03
CA GLY A 620 -8.67 4.14 6.35
C GLY A 620 -7.32 3.63 6.86
N TRP A 621 -6.92 2.44 6.47
CA TRP A 621 -5.58 1.91 6.75
C TRP A 621 -4.50 2.37 5.75
N GLY A 622 -4.83 3.33 4.89
CA GLY A 622 -3.95 3.89 3.88
C GLY A 622 -4.10 3.18 2.53
N VAL A 623 -2.99 3.16 1.77
CA VAL A 623 -2.94 2.61 0.42
C VAL A 623 -2.63 1.12 0.48
N PRO A 624 -3.52 0.23 -0.02
CA PRO A 624 -3.27 -1.20 -0.11
C PRO A 624 -2.28 -1.50 -1.23
N ASP A 625 -1.47 -2.53 -1.04
CA ASP A 625 -0.40 -2.90 -1.96
C ASP A 625 -0.56 -4.35 -2.42
N LEU A 626 -0.55 -4.56 -3.73
CA LEU A 626 -0.83 -5.86 -4.34
C LEU A 626 0.27 -6.88 -4.02
N GLU A 627 1.53 -6.45 -4.00
CA GLU A 627 2.67 -7.34 -3.77
C GLU A 627 2.66 -7.88 -2.34
N ARG A 628 2.46 -7.03 -1.32
CA ARG A 628 2.29 -7.46 0.09
C ARG A 628 1.00 -8.23 0.37
N ALA A 629 -0.02 -8.09 -0.49
CA ALA A 629 -1.27 -8.82 -0.38
C ALA A 629 -1.24 -10.21 -1.05
N ILE A 630 -0.29 -10.44 -1.97
CA ILE A 630 -0.04 -11.76 -2.58
C ILE A 630 1.13 -12.47 -1.89
N TRP A 631 2.21 -11.76 -1.59
CA TRP A 631 3.51 -12.34 -1.22
C TRP A 631 3.95 -11.97 0.19
N SER A 632 4.57 -12.95 0.84
CA SER A 632 5.44 -12.76 1.99
C SER A 632 6.90 -12.78 1.53
N VAL A 633 7.78 -12.16 2.33
CA VAL A 633 9.24 -12.17 2.17
C VAL A 633 9.90 -12.52 3.51
N GLY A 634 11.19 -12.86 3.51
CA GLY A 634 11.88 -13.41 4.69
C GLY A 634 11.68 -12.62 6.00
N ASN A 635 11.75 -11.28 5.94
CA ASN A 635 11.59 -10.38 7.08
C ASN A 635 10.15 -9.81 7.26
N SER A 636 9.21 -10.19 6.39
CA SER A 636 7.82 -9.72 6.40
C SER A 636 6.86 -10.81 5.92
N LEU A 637 6.37 -11.63 6.85
CA LEU A 637 5.49 -12.77 6.60
C LEU A 637 4.05 -12.50 7.02
N THR A 638 3.10 -13.18 6.38
CA THR A 638 1.67 -13.15 6.72
C THR A 638 1.17 -14.57 7.02
N LEU A 639 0.64 -14.77 8.23
CA LEU A 639 -0.21 -15.90 8.56
C LEU A 639 -1.65 -15.56 8.16
N VAL A 640 -2.34 -16.51 7.53
CA VAL A 640 -3.73 -16.40 7.11
C VAL A 640 -4.50 -17.58 7.70
N VAL A 641 -5.37 -17.34 8.68
CA VAL A 641 -6.21 -18.39 9.28
C VAL A 641 -7.65 -18.22 8.82
N GLU A 642 -8.27 -19.30 8.35
CA GLU A 642 -9.71 -19.37 8.11
C GLU A 642 -10.37 -20.38 9.05
N ASP A 643 -11.33 -19.94 9.86
CA ASP A 643 -11.89 -20.76 10.94
C ASP A 643 -13.39 -20.46 11.17
N VAL A 644 -13.98 -21.10 12.19
CA VAL A 644 -15.38 -21.03 12.59
C VAL A 644 -15.49 -21.02 14.12
N ILE A 645 -16.27 -20.08 14.66
CA ILE A 645 -16.62 -20.01 16.08
C ILE A 645 -18.13 -20.15 16.26
N HIS A 646 -18.59 -20.81 17.33
CA HIS A 646 -19.99 -20.79 17.73
C HIS A 646 -20.15 -19.70 18.81
N PRO A 647 -20.60 -18.47 18.50
CA PRO A 647 -20.47 -17.33 19.40
C PRO A 647 -21.33 -17.43 20.68
N TYR A 648 -22.44 -18.17 20.63
CA TYR A 648 -23.39 -18.28 21.72
C TYR A 648 -23.87 -19.73 21.93
N ALA A 649 -24.40 -20.00 23.13
CA ALA A 649 -25.02 -21.28 23.47
C ALA A 649 -26.23 -21.06 24.40
N LYS A 650 -27.16 -22.03 24.44
CA LYS A 650 -28.38 -21.96 25.26
C LYS A 650 -28.27 -22.84 26.51
N GLU A 651 -27.86 -22.23 27.61
CA GLU A 651 -27.70 -22.91 28.90
C GLU A 651 -29.02 -23.03 29.68
N LYS A 652 -29.26 -24.23 30.22
CA LYS A 652 -30.44 -24.52 31.05
C LYS A 652 -30.41 -23.71 32.35
N GLY A 653 -31.29 -22.73 32.46
CA GLY A 653 -31.42 -21.85 33.63
C GLY A 653 -30.69 -20.50 33.52
N LYS A 654 -29.74 -20.35 32.58
CA LYS A 654 -29.10 -19.05 32.30
C LYS A 654 -29.65 -18.33 31.05
N GLY A 655 -30.30 -19.07 30.14
CA GLY A 655 -30.77 -18.51 28.85
C GLY A 655 -29.69 -18.63 27.78
N VAL A 656 -29.49 -17.59 26.96
CA VAL A 656 -28.42 -17.59 25.94
C VAL A 656 -27.20 -16.85 26.45
N VAL A 657 -26.08 -17.57 26.53
CA VAL A 657 -24.79 -17.10 27.02
C VAL A 657 -23.78 -16.97 25.87
N THR A 658 -22.73 -16.19 26.08
CA THR A 658 -21.49 -16.30 25.31
C THR A 658 -20.89 -17.69 25.51
N ASN A 659 -20.38 -18.28 24.43
CA ASN A 659 -19.81 -19.63 24.43
C ASN A 659 -18.27 -19.58 24.60
N HIS A 660 -17.55 -20.59 24.09
CA HIS A 660 -16.09 -20.66 24.11
C HIS A 660 -15.40 -19.53 23.31
N MET A 661 -14.10 -19.33 23.56
CA MET A 661 -13.20 -18.66 22.61
C MET A 661 -12.55 -19.68 21.66
N ASN A 662 -12.06 -19.21 20.51
CA ASN A 662 -11.11 -19.93 19.69
C ASN A 662 -9.69 -19.41 20.00
N LEU A 663 -8.85 -20.23 20.65
CA LEU A 663 -7.45 -19.89 20.93
C LEU A 663 -6.53 -20.47 19.84
N HIS A 664 -5.82 -19.62 19.10
CA HIS A 664 -4.80 -20.05 18.14
C HIS A 664 -3.41 -19.97 18.79
N ALA A 665 -2.62 -21.04 18.64
CA ALA A 665 -1.18 -20.96 18.82
C ALA A 665 -0.57 -20.15 17.67
N LEU A 666 0.46 -19.36 17.99
CA LEU A 666 1.23 -18.62 16.99
C LEU A 666 2.59 -19.31 16.84
N PRO A 667 2.99 -19.75 15.63
CA PRO A 667 4.20 -20.54 15.40
C PRO A 667 5.50 -19.70 15.49
N TRP A 668 5.55 -18.73 16.41
CA TRP A 668 6.61 -17.73 16.50
C TRP A 668 8.00 -18.36 16.65
N PRO A 669 9.00 -17.86 15.89
CA PRO A 669 10.36 -18.35 15.95
C PRO A 669 11.02 -17.75 17.20
N ARG A 670 10.69 -18.34 18.36
CA ARG A 670 10.98 -17.78 19.68
C ARG A 670 12.47 -17.59 19.94
N GLU A 671 13.29 -18.57 19.60
CA GLU A 671 14.74 -18.48 19.84
C GLU A 671 15.34 -17.39 18.97
N GLU A 672 14.85 -17.25 17.75
CA GLU A 672 15.22 -16.24 16.76
C GLU A 672 14.76 -14.83 17.19
N LEU A 673 13.54 -14.68 17.73
CA LEU A 673 13.00 -13.42 18.25
C LEU A 673 13.60 -12.99 19.61
N GLU A 674 13.91 -13.93 20.51
CA GLU A 674 14.68 -13.64 21.73
C GLU A 674 16.13 -13.26 21.38
N ALA A 675 16.71 -13.96 20.39
CA ALA A 675 17.90 -13.56 19.66
C ALA A 675 17.68 -12.37 18.70
N LEU A 676 16.63 -11.55 18.90
CA LEU A 676 16.51 -10.21 18.34
C LEU A 676 16.48 -9.05 19.36
N GLN A 677 16.31 -9.29 20.68
CA GLN A 677 16.24 -8.27 21.76
C GLN A 677 15.30 -7.07 21.43
N ALA A 678 15.79 -5.85 21.67
CA ALA A 678 15.17 -4.54 21.51
C ALA A 678 15.12 -4.06 20.06
N ALA A 679 15.42 -4.94 19.09
CA ALA A 679 15.04 -4.72 17.70
C ALA A 679 13.55 -4.36 17.64
N LYS A 680 13.23 -3.30 16.91
CA LYS A 680 11.84 -2.89 16.72
C LYS A 680 11.17 -3.83 15.75
N VAL A 681 10.03 -4.35 16.19
CA VAL A 681 9.16 -5.22 15.39
C VAL A 681 7.74 -4.69 15.46
N GLN A 682 7.04 -4.82 14.34
CA GLN A 682 5.62 -4.53 14.24
C GLN A 682 4.87 -5.85 14.07
N MET A 683 3.81 -6.04 14.86
CA MET A 683 2.83 -7.11 14.66
C MET A 683 1.51 -6.46 14.26
N ARG A 684 1.06 -6.68 13.03
CA ARG A 684 -0.24 -6.25 12.53
C ARG A 684 -1.22 -7.40 12.64
N VAL A 685 -2.40 -7.15 13.19
CA VAL A 685 -3.49 -8.13 13.31
C VAL A 685 -4.74 -7.59 12.62
N THR A 686 -5.36 -8.41 11.77
CA THR A 686 -6.63 -8.09 11.08
C THR A 686 -7.61 -9.25 11.26
N LEU A 687 -8.75 -8.99 11.90
CA LEU A 687 -9.84 -9.94 12.08
C LEU A 687 -11.04 -9.51 11.24
N SER A 688 -11.45 -10.37 10.32
CA SER A 688 -12.50 -10.14 9.34
C SER A 688 -13.58 -11.22 9.46
N TYR A 689 -14.83 -10.83 9.62
CA TYR A 689 -15.99 -11.72 9.63
C TYR A 689 -17.20 -11.01 9.00
N PHE A 690 -18.21 -11.73 8.55
CA PHE A 690 -19.46 -11.11 8.07
C PHE A 690 -20.58 -11.21 9.11
N ILE A 691 -21.26 -10.08 9.35
CA ILE A 691 -22.43 -10.00 10.25
C ILE A 691 -23.73 -10.07 9.46
N GLU A 692 -24.79 -10.55 10.10
CA GLU A 692 -26.15 -10.39 9.57
C GLU A 692 -26.76 -9.10 10.13
N PRO A 693 -27.30 -8.21 9.28
CA PRO A 693 -27.79 -6.91 9.70
C PRO A 693 -29.21 -6.97 10.29
N ASN A 694 -29.44 -6.17 11.33
CA ASN A 694 -30.75 -5.93 11.93
C ASN A 694 -31.00 -4.41 12.02
N PRO A 695 -31.50 -3.76 10.95
CA PRO A 695 -31.74 -2.30 10.91
C PRO A 695 -32.93 -1.83 11.79
N SER A 696 -33.44 -2.67 12.70
CA SER A 696 -34.63 -2.40 13.52
C SER A 696 -34.40 -1.27 14.55
N ALA A 697 -34.81 -0.04 14.21
CA ALA A 697 -34.66 1.16 15.03
C ALA A 697 -35.56 1.21 16.29
N ARG A 698 -35.42 0.25 17.21
CA ARG A 698 -36.28 0.11 18.42
C ARG A 698 -35.61 0.57 19.72
N GLY A 699 -34.82 1.64 19.63
CA GLY A 699 -34.23 2.34 20.78
C GLY A 699 -32.98 1.66 21.37
N ALA A 700 -32.24 2.41 22.19
CA ALA A 700 -30.90 2.07 22.68
C ALA A 700 -30.84 0.94 23.75
N SER A 701 -31.79 0.00 23.75
CA SER A 701 -31.69 -1.20 24.58
C SER A 701 -30.82 -2.26 23.90
N SER A 702 -30.03 -3.01 24.67
CA SER A 702 -29.12 -4.06 24.19
C SER A 702 -29.78 -5.23 23.43
N LYS A 703 -31.12 -5.22 23.30
CA LYS A 703 -31.90 -6.21 22.53
C LYS A 703 -31.97 -5.91 21.03
N PHE A 704 -31.50 -4.74 20.59
CA PHE A 704 -31.54 -4.30 19.18
C PHE A 704 -30.15 -3.98 18.62
N HIS A 705 -29.16 -4.84 18.89
CA HIS A 705 -27.89 -4.80 18.18
C HIS A 705 -28.12 -4.91 16.66
N TYR A 706 -27.37 -4.11 15.89
CA TYR A 706 -27.31 -4.20 14.44
C TYR A 706 -26.66 -5.52 13.96
N PRO A 707 -25.46 -5.92 14.44
CA PRO A 707 -24.86 -7.18 14.02
C PRO A 707 -25.44 -8.40 14.77
N SER A 708 -25.51 -9.53 14.07
CA SER A 708 -25.91 -10.84 14.60
C SER A 708 -25.04 -11.30 15.76
N HIS A 709 -23.73 -11.21 15.57
CA HIS A 709 -22.69 -11.49 16.55
C HIS A 709 -21.60 -10.42 16.44
N ARG A 710 -20.75 -10.29 17.47
CA ARG A 710 -19.51 -9.54 17.40
C ARG A 710 -18.37 -10.48 17.73
N LEU A 711 -17.28 -10.43 16.97
CA LEU A 711 -16.03 -11.08 17.33
C LEU A 711 -15.02 -10.02 17.73
N ARG A 712 -14.08 -10.41 18.58
CA ARG A 712 -12.91 -9.62 18.97
C ARG A 712 -11.68 -10.51 18.91
N PHE A 713 -10.52 -9.88 18.79
CA PHE A 713 -9.25 -10.52 19.07
C PHE A 713 -8.57 -9.84 20.26
N ASP A 714 -7.76 -10.61 20.97
CA ASP A 714 -6.68 -10.06 21.77
C ASP A 714 -5.50 -11.04 21.78
N VAL A 715 -4.31 -10.56 22.13
CA VAL A 715 -3.06 -11.35 22.07
C VAL A 715 -2.52 -11.54 23.48
N GLN A 716 -1.83 -12.66 23.71
CA GLN A 716 -0.97 -12.83 24.88
C GLN A 716 0.02 -11.67 24.99
N ARG A 717 0.33 -11.27 26.23
CA ARG A 717 1.23 -10.17 26.60
C ARG A 717 2.42 -10.73 27.40
N PRO A 718 3.56 -10.03 27.50
CA PRO A 718 4.65 -10.43 28.41
C PRO A 718 4.21 -10.57 29.88
N LEU A 719 3.12 -9.90 30.25
CA LEU A 719 2.47 -9.97 31.57
C LEU A 719 1.42 -11.10 31.67
N ASP A 720 0.98 -11.69 30.55
CA ASP A 720 0.03 -12.81 30.51
C ASP A 720 0.82 -14.11 30.50
N ALA A 721 1.11 -14.57 31.69
CA ALA A 721 2.44 -15.06 31.95
C ALA A 721 2.56 -16.60 31.83
N SER A 722 1.43 -17.28 31.68
CA SER A 722 1.29 -18.47 30.84
C SER A 722 0.03 -18.29 29.98
N THR A 723 -0.23 -19.23 29.08
CA THR A 723 -1.43 -19.22 28.24
C THR A 723 -2.73 -19.23 29.05
N ASP A 724 -2.73 -19.80 30.26
CA ASP A 724 -3.89 -19.71 31.15
C ASP A 724 -4.10 -18.26 31.62
N ASP A 725 -3.08 -17.54 32.11
CA ASP A 725 -3.24 -16.12 32.52
C ASP A 725 -3.84 -15.25 31.39
N PHE A 726 -3.43 -15.53 30.16
CA PHE A 726 -4.01 -14.91 28.98
C PHE A 726 -5.50 -15.24 28.83
N VAL A 727 -5.88 -16.53 28.81
CA VAL A 727 -7.26 -17.00 28.72
C VAL A 727 -8.13 -16.35 29.81
N ALA A 728 -7.68 -16.40 31.08
CA ALA A 728 -8.33 -15.80 32.24
C ALA A 728 -8.71 -14.32 32.06
N ARG A 729 -7.78 -13.56 31.49
CA ARG A 729 -7.94 -12.14 31.23
C ARG A 729 -9.04 -11.89 30.18
N ILE A 730 -9.27 -12.84 29.27
CA ILE A 730 -10.36 -12.78 28.29
C ILE A 730 -11.72 -13.12 28.94
N ASN A 731 -11.84 -14.09 29.87
CA ASN A 731 -13.12 -14.22 30.62
C ASN A 731 -13.42 -12.98 31.45
N ALA A 732 -12.42 -12.44 32.15
CA ALA A 732 -12.62 -11.21 32.92
C ALA A 732 -13.11 -10.06 32.03
N ALA A 733 -12.56 -9.92 30.81
CA ALA A 733 -13.02 -8.94 29.83
C ALA A 733 -14.45 -9.22 29.34
N ALA A 734 -14.78 -10.46 28.97
CA ALA A 734 -16.10 -10.84 28.47
C ALA A 734 -17.21 -10.67 29.51
N VAL A 735 -16.96 -11.03 30.77
CA VAL A 735 -17.91 -10.85 31.89
C VAL A 735 -18.08 -9.38 32.25
N SER A 736 -16.99 -8.59 32.25
CA SER A 736 -17.05 -7.14 32.46
C SER A 736 -17.87 -6.45 31.38
N GLU A 737 -17.69 -6.82 30.11
CA GLU A 737 -18.44 -6.27 28.98
C GLU A 737 -19.93 -6.63 29.03
N ASP A 738 -20.29 -7.85 29.43
CA ASP A 738 -21.68 -8.26 29.61
C ASP A 738 -22.42 -7.46 30.70
N ASN A 739 -21.68 -6.95 31.71
CA ASN A 739 -22.20 -6.02 32.72
C ASN A 739 -22.18 -4.55 32.27
N GLY A 740 -21.49 -4.23 31.17
CA GLY A 740 -21.27 -2.86 30.68
C GLY A 740 -20.07 -2.13 31.30
N ASP A 741 -19.24 -2.83 32.09
CA ASP A 741 -18.09 -2.26 32.78
C ASP A 741 -16.86 -2.11 31.84
N PRO A 742 -16.19 -0.94 31.81
CA PRO A 742 -15.15 -0.63 30.84
C PRO A 742 -13.81 -1.27 31.21
N VAL A 743 -13.55 -2.48 30.68
CA VAL A 743 -12.24 -3.14 30.73
C VAL A 743 -11.12 -2.18 30.28
N ASN A 744 -9.97 -2.24 30.94
CA ASN A 744 -8.80 -1.44 30.60
C ASN A 744 -7.49 -2.21 30.89
N PRO A 745 -7.23 -3.34 30.23
CA PRO A 745 -6.03 -4.13 30.45
C PRO A 745 -4.86 -3.42 29.74
N LYS A 746 -3.83 -3.03 30.50
CA LYS A 746 -2.74 -2.19 29.98
C LYS A 746 -1.89 -2.93 28.96
N ASP A 747 -2.10 -2.62 27.68
CA ASP A 747 -1.14 -2.84 26.59
C ASP A 747 -1.05 -1.52 25.81
N PRO A 748 -0.09 -0.65 26.16
CA PRO A 748 -0.06 0.73 25.66
C PRO A 748 0.35 0.78 24.18
N ASP A 749 1.05 -0.23 23.68
CA ASP A 749 1.83 -0.19 22.45
C ASP A 749 1.08 -0.53 21.15
N TRP A 750 -0.23 -0.71 21.24
CA TRP A 750 -1.14 -0.76 20.09
C TRP A 750 -1.53 0.65 19.59
N TYR A 751 -1.59 0.88 18.28
CA TYR A 751 -2.05 2.15 17.67
C TYR A 751 -3.48 2.52 18.11
N LEU A 752 -4.42 1.57 18.12
CA LEU A 752 -5.82 1.80 18.53
C LEU A 752 -6.13 1.23 19.91
N GLY A 753 -5.71 -0.01 20.17
CA GLY A 753 -6.06 -0.76 21.36
C GLY A 753 -7.56 -1.09 21.49
N ASP A 754 -7.86 -1.92 22.50
CA ASP A 754 -9.14 -2.61 22.74
C ASP A 754 -10.38 -1.69 22.63
N ARG A 755 -10.25 -0.42 23.04
CA ARG A 755 -11.34 0.58 23.07
C ARG A 755 -11.67 1.22 21.71
N GLN A 756 -10.77 1.17 20.73
CA GLN A 756 -10.97 1.80 19.42
C GLN A 756 -10.97 0.78 18.27
N ARG A 757 -10.23 -0.34 18.40
CA ARG A 757 -10.01 -1.33 17.32
C ARG A 757 -11.22 -2.19 16.96
N HIS A 758 -12.13 -2.44 17.90
CA HIS A 758 -13.26 -3.37 17.72
C HIS A 758 -14.54 -2.68 17.19
N ARG A 759 -14.48 -2.09 15.99
CA ARG A 759 -15.56 -1.30 15.40
C ARG A 759 -15.96 -1.77 13.99
N GLY A 760 -17.02 -2.57 13.93
CA GLY A 760 -17.61 -3.07 12.68
C GLY A 760 -17.58 -4.59 12.62
N SER A 761 -17.32 -5.13 11.43
CA SER A 761 -17.06 -6.56 11.19
C SER A 761 -15.62 -6.83 10.67
N LEU A 762 -14.86 -5.76 10.48
CA LEU A 762 -13.44 -5.77 10.11
C LEU A 762 -12.69 -4.96 11.17
N HIS A 763 -11.84 -5.62 11.94
CA HIS A 763 -11.01 -4.99 12.98
C HIS A 763 -9.56 -5.11 12.58
N GLN A 764 -8.79 -4.04 12.70
CA GLN A 764 -7.34 -4.06 12.49
C GLN A 764 -6.65 -3.23 13.57
N ASP A 765 -5.45 -3.62 13.95
CA ASP A 765 -4.59 -2.88 14.87
C ASP A 765 -3.12 -3.26 14.63
N VAL A 766 -2.20 -2.37 14.97
CA VAL A 766 -0.76 -2.59 14.87
C VAL A 766 -0.16 -2.41 16.26
N TRP A 767 0.63 -3.40 16.68
CA TRP A 767 1.42 -3.35 17.91
C TRP A 767 2.90 -3.14 17.57
N GLU A 768 3.57 -2.25 18.31
CA GLU A 768 4.99 -1.95 18.14
C GLU A 768 5.78 -2.20 19.44
N GLY A 769 6.71 -3.13 19.44
CA GLY A 769 7.51 -3.44 20.62
C GLY A 769 8.89 -3.94 20.30
N THR A 770 9.48 -4.68 21.24
CA THR A 770 10.74 -5.39 21.01
C THR A 770 10.47 -6.80 20.48
N ALA A 771 11.43 -7.38 19.75
CA ALA A 771 11.34 -8.77 19.33
C ALA A 771 11.27 -9.73 20.54
N ALA A 772 11.96 -9.42 21.64
CA ALA A 772 11.87 -10.17 22.89
C ALA A 772 10.45 -10.11 23.52
N ASP A 773 9.78 -8.95 23.49
CA ASP A 773 8.37 -8.84 23.89
C ASP A 773 7.48 -9.69 22.98
N LEU A 774 7.69 -9.61 21.65
CA LEU A 774 6.93 -10.37 20.65
C LEU A 774 7.08 -11.89 20.84
N ALA A 775 8.28 -12.36 21.18
CA ALA A 775 8.57 -13.77 21.45
C ALA A 775 7.72 -14.36 22.60
N SER A 776 7.24 -13.51 23.52
CA SER A 776 6.31 -13.91 24.59
C SER A 776 4.83 -13.91 24.18
N ARG A 777 4.48 -13.31 23.04
CA ARG A 777 3.11 -13.20 22.51
C ARG A 777 2.68 -14.45 21.73
N GLY A 778 2.88 -15.64 22.30
CA GLY A 778 2.77 -16.93 21.60
C GLY A 778 1.35 -17.40 21.26
N PHE A 779 0.31 -16.67 21.67
CA PHE A 779 -1.09 -17.03 21.43
C PHE A 779 -1.97 -15.81 21.14
N ILE A 780 -3.02 -16.03 20.34
CA ILE A 780 -4.09 -15.07 20.06
C ILE A 780 -5.45 -15.74 20.27
N ALA A 781 -6.38 -15.01 20.89
CA ALA A 781 -7.73 -15.49 21.17
C ALA A 781 -8.73 -14.70 20.32
N VAL A 782 -9.54 -15.40 19.52
CA VAL A 782 -10.75 -14.84 18.90
C VAL A 782 -11.95 -15.21 19.75
N TYR A 783 -12.69 -14.22 20.25
CA TYR A 783 -13.75 -14.44 21.23
C TYR A 783 -15.02 -13.62 20.94
N PRO A 784 -16.21 -14.08 21.40
CA PRO A 784 -17.47 -13.43 21.06
C PRO A 784 -17.83 -12.30 22.03
N SER A 785 -18.52 -11.29 21.50
CA SER A 785 -19.16 -10.17 22.21
C SER A 785 -20.64 -10.11 21.82
N SER A 786 -21.47 -9.36 22.54
CA SER A 786 -22.93 -9.38 22.39
C SER A 786 -23.46 -8.83 21.05
N GLY A 787 -24.38 -9.60 20.44
CA GLY A 787 -25.09 -9.32 19.18
C GLY A 787 -26.56 -9.81 19.22
N TRP A 788 -27.33 -9.65 18.14
CA TRP A 788 -28.76 -9.94 18.18
C TRP A 788 -29.14 -11.42 18.18
N TRP A 789 -28.28 -12.35 17.72
CA TRP A 789 -28.51 -13.79 17.85
C TRP A 789 -28.68 -14.20 19.33
N ARG A 790 -27.88 -13.61 20.22
CA ARG A 790 -27.99 -13.82 21.68
C ARG A 790 -29.26 -13.21 22.27
N THR A 791 -29.57 -11.97 21.90
CA THR A 791 -30.62 -11.19 22.58
C THR A 791 -32.02 -11.40 22.01
N ARG A 792 -32.16 -12.13 20.89
CA ARG A 792 -33.43 -12.54 20.28
C ARG A 792 -33.58 -14.07 20.21
N PRO A 793 -33.59 -14.80 21.34
CA PRO A 793 -33.59 -16.26 21.36
C PRO A 793 -34.81 -16.92 20.71
N ALA A 794 -35.92 -16.19 20.52
CA ALA A 794 -37.10 -16.66 19.79
C ALA A 794 -36.91 -16.78 18.27
N LEU A 795 -35.75 -16.39 17.73
CA LEU A 795 -35.33 -16.65 16.34
C LEU A 795 -34.42 -17.88 16.22
N GLU A 796 -34.08 -18.52 17.36
CA GLU A 796 -33.27 -19.74 17.51
C GLU A 796 -31.85 -19.74 16.90
N ARG A 797 -31.43 -18.64 16.27
CA ARG A 797 -30.11 -18.44 15.65
C ARG A 797 -28.90 -18.45 16.61
N TYR A 798 -29.12 -18.55 17.92
CA TYR A 798 -28.04 -18.54 18.92
C TYR A 798 -27.05 -19.70 18.76
N GLY A 799 -27.46 -20.82 18.15
CA GLY A 799 -26.62 -22.00 17.95
C GLY A 799 -25.90 -22.04 16.59
N LEU A 800 -25.98 -20.99 15.79
CA LEU A 800 -25.35 -20.97 14.46
C LEU A 800 -23.85 -20.66 14.55
N PRO A 801 -23.02 -21.27 13.69
CA PRO A 801 -21.63 -20.90 13.52
C PRO A 801 -21.47 -19.50 12.91
N ALA A 802 -20.33 -18.87 13.17
CA ALA A 802 -19.84 -17.67 12.52
C ALA A 802 -18.45 -17.97 11.91
N ARG A 803 -18.28 -17.73 10.61
CA ARG A 803 -16.96 -17.79 9.94
C ARG A 803 -16.14 -16.55 10.29
N TYR A 804 -14.83 -16.71 10.35
CA TYR A 804 -13.91 -15.56 10.37
C TYR A 804 -12.59 -15.90 9.69
N SER A 805 -11.89 -14.84 9.31
CA SER A 805 -10.55 -14.83 8.75
C SER A 805 -9.66 -13.96 9.64
N LEU A 806 -8.54 -14.52 10.09
CA LEU A 806 -7.59 -13.87 10.99
C LEU A 806 -6.22 -13.81 10.30
N LEU A 807 -5.78 -12.59 9.99
CA LEU A 807 -4.49 -12.31 9.37
C LEU A 807 -3.54 -11.70 10.39
N ILE A 808 -2.30 -12.19 10.40
CA ILE A 808 -1.27 -11.70 11.32
C ILE A 808 0.04 -11.62 10.54
N SER A 809 0.63 -10.42 10.47
CA SER A 809 1.96 -10.24 9.91
C SER A 809 2.95 -9.74 10.95
N LEU A 810 4.19 -10.19 10.79
CA LEU A 810 5.35 -9.71 11.54
C LEU A 810 6.27 -8.98 10.56
N ARG A 811 6.58 -7.71 10.84
CA ARG A 811 7.54 -6.90 10.08
C ARG A 811 8.69 -6.51 10.99
N THR A 812 9.92 -6.70 10.51
CA THR A 812 11.15 -6.22 11.14
C THR A 812 11.98 -5.40 10.14
N GLU A 813 12.66 -4.37 10.64
CA GLU A 813 13.60 -3.56 9.87
C GLU A 813 14.94 -4.30 9.63
N GLN A 814 15.16 -5.42 10.33
CA GLN A 814 16.35 -6.27 10.18
C GLN A 814 16.14 -7.29 9.06
N LEU A 815 16.80 -7.06 7.92
CA LEU A 815 16.71 -7.89 6.72
C LEU A 815 17.32 -9.28 6.93
N ASP A 816 18.33 -9.38 7.80
CA ASP A 816 19.20 -10.55 7.96
C ASP A 816 18.55 -11.72 8.74
N VAL A 817 17.25 -11.64 9.05
CA VAL A 817 16.50 -12.72 9.73
C VAL A 817 15.33 -13.17 8.87
N ASP A 818 15.47 -14.36 8.32
CA ASP A 818 14.43 -15.09 7.60
C ASP A 818 13.41 -15.72 8.58
N LEU A 819 12.60 -14.84 9.19
CA LEU A 819 11.47 -15.20 10.05
C LEU A 819 10.50 -16.14 9.32
N TYR A 820 10.35 -16.00 8.00
CA TYR A 820 9.54 -16.91 7.20
C TYR A 820 10.07 -18.35 7.26
N SER A 821 11.35 -18.62 6.99
CA SER A 821 11.89 -19.99 7.03
C SER A 821 11.82 -20.60 8.43
N ALA A 822 12.08 -19.81 9.47
CA ALA A 822 11.96 -20.25 10.85
C ALA A 822 10.52 -20.67 11.21
N ILE A 823 9.52 -19.91 10.73
CA ILE A 823 8.10 -20.27 10.87
C ILE A 823 7.70 -21.46 9.97
N ALA A 824 8.20 -21.54 8.74
CA ALA A 824 7.92 -22.64 7.83
C ALA A 824 8.33 -23.99 8.44
N ASN A 825 9.51 -24.04 9.06
CA ASN A 825 9.99 -25.23 9.77
C ASN A 825 9.09 -25.61 10.96
N LYS A 826 8.53 -24.63 11.68
CA LYS A 826 7.60 -24.90 12.80
C LYS A 826 6.24 -25.39 12.30
N VAL A 827 5.64 -24.73 11.32
CA VAL A 827 4.37 -25.15 10.71
C VAL A 827 4.50 -26.57 10.12
N ALA A 828 5.62 -26.89 9.48
CA ALA A 828 5.90 -28.22 8.95
C ALA A 828 6.22 -29.31 10.01
N LEU A 829 6.30 -28.94 11.30
CA LEU A 829 6.45 -29.87 12.43
C LEU A 829 5.16 -30.00 13.27
N GLU A 830 4.14 -29.18 13.00
CA GLU A 830 2.82 -29.24 13.64
C GLU A 830 1.74 -29.95 12.78
N ILE A 831 2.11 -30.37 11.56
CA ILE A 831 1.29 -31.12 10.57
C ILE A 831 1.72 -32.60 10.54
#